data_AF-A0A963T631-F1
#
_entry.id   AF-A0A963T631-F1
#
_cell.length_a   1.000
_cell.length_b   1.000
_cell.length_c   1.000
_cell.angle_alpha   90.00
_cell.angle_beta   90.00
_cell.angle_gamma   90.00
#
_symmetry.space_group_name_H-M   'P 1'
#
loop_
_entity.id
_entity.type
_entity.pdbx_description
1 polymer ?
#
loop_
_entity_poly.entity_id
_entity_poly.type
_entity_poly.pdbx_seq_one_letter_code
_entity_poly.pdbx_strand_id
1 'polypeptide(L)'
;MKKYLLSGIALLALAACEKKDASTAAPHQETARANAPALGDFGVDLAAMDGTVDPGDNFYDYVNGAWLKSFAIPDEYSSYGSFTVLAERSEQRLKEIVEAAPVKASAGSDEQRVRDFYQSYLDVEAINAKGLSPLAGDFAAIDAMTTPEEFMVATFDPARRARSPIGMWIGVDAKRPEQYAAYLTQSGLGMPNRDYYLEERFSDKQAKYRAYIASLLTLAGLEDAAGAAERIYNLELAIARVHWDPAKRRNRDLTYNLKSVEQLETFAPSAPWRAMLDKAGLDDLGEIILREDDAVQKTAAIIAETPVATLRDYFKFHLINSNADVLPADIDAASFAFYGSELRGTPKQKERWKRATAAVDDALGEAVGKIYVEKYFPPSSKEKMVDLVANLRTALGERLETLDWMTDATRAKAEEKLSKFNAKIGYPDKWRDYSGLQIVAGDAYGNAARAEKFEWDFEVSRLGGPVDRSEWGMTPQTVNAYYNPTLNEIVFPAAILQEPFFDPNADPAVNYGGIGAVIGHEIGHGFDDQGRKSNGDGVLIDWWTSEDAERFKARAEKLGAQYATYEPVAGFPVNPNLTMGENIGDLGGLSMAYHAYKLSLGGAEAPVIDGLTGDQRFFLSWAQVWKRAVREEQLKNQIATDPHSPAQYRVNGVVRNMDAWYEAFGVTADDDLWLAPEDRVRIW
;
A
#
# COMPACT_ATOMS: atom_id res chain seq x y z
N MET A 1 90.90 7.83 -32.45
CA MET A 1 91.57 7.67 -33.77
C MET A 1 90.79 6.68 -34.63
N LYS A 2 91.19 6.48 -35.90
CA LYS A 2 90.88 5.36 -36.85
C LYS A 2 90.47 4.03 -36.16
N LYS A 3 89.62 3.11 -36.66
CA LYS A 3 88.76 2.85 -37.86
C LYS A 3 87.83 1.62 -37.47
N TYR A 4 86.79 1.10 -38.15
CA TYR A 4 86.01 1.31 -39.40
C TYR A 4 84.59 0.66 -39.16
N LEU A 5 83.50 0.89 -39.93
CA LEU A 5 83.02 0.19 -41.16
C LEU A 5 83.24 -1.35 -41.17
N LEU A 6 82.27 -2.25 -41.46
CA LEU A 6 80.91 -2.23 -42.05
C LEU A 6 79.99 -3.29 -41.35
N SER A 7 78.71 -3.57 -41.67
CA SER A 7 77.48 -2.82 -42.04
C SER A 7 76.29 -3.81 -42.23
N GLY A 8 75.03 -3.38 -42.08
CA GLY A 8 73.79 -4.18 -42.35
C GLY A 8 73.06 -4.62 -41.07
N ILE A 9 71.87 -4.15 -40.63
CA ILE A 9 70.61 -3.71 -41.28
C ILE A 9 69.78 -4.88 -41.83
N ALA A 10 68.48 -5.07 -41.57
CA ALA A 10 67.50 -4.68 -40.51
C ALA A 10 66.18 -5.46 -40.80
N LEU A 11 65.03 -5.37 -40.09
CA LEU A 11 64.59 -4.64 -38.89
C LEU A 11 63.43 -5.44 -38.26
N LEU A 12 63.38 -5.60 -36.93
CA LEU A 12 62.19 -6.08 -36.19
C LEU A 12 62.16 -5.41 -34.80
N ALA A 13 61.12 -4.65 -34.49
CA ALA A 13 61.04 -3.83 -33.28
C ALA A 13 60.09 -4.44 -32.23
N LEU A 14 60.63 -4.73 -31.04
CA LEU A 14 59.91 -5.17 -29.84
C LEU A 14 60.32 -4.29 -28.66
N ALA A 15 59.41 -3.44 -28.20
CA ALA A 15 59.40 -2.78 -26.88
C ALA A 15 58.03 -2.08 -26.69
N ALA A 16 57.49 -1.87 -25.50
CA ALA A 16 57.99 -2.19 -24.16
C ALA A 16 56.88 -2.79 -23.28
N CYS A 17 57.26 -3.35 -22.13
CA CYS A 17 56.33 -3.85 -21.11
C CYS A 17 56.03 -2.76 -20.07
N GLU A 18 54.82 -2.75 -19.53
CA GLU A 18 54.55 -2.22 -18.20
C GLU A 18 53.57 -3.17 -17.48
N LYS A 19 53.75 -3.36 -16.16
CA LYS A 19 52.91 -4.28 -15.37
C LYS A 19 51.69 -3.53 -14.85
N LYS A 20 50.54 -4.21 -14.84
CA LYS A 20 49.40 -3.89 -13.98
C LYS A 20 49.00 -5.13 -13.20
N ASP A 21 48.75 -4.94 -11.92
CA ASP A 21 48.31 -6.00 -11.01
C ASP A 21 46.84 -6.39 -11.26
N ALA A 22 46.47 -7.56 -10.75
CA ALA A 22 45.21 -8.21 -11.12
C ALA A 22 43.98 -7.54 -10.48
N SER A 23 42.98 -7.25 -11.32
CA SER A 23 41.58 -7.16 -10.91
C SER A 23 40.76 -8.08 -11.83
N THR A 24 40.43 -9.26 -11.33
CA THR A 24 39.64 -10.26 -12.08
C THR A 24 38.15 -10.01 -11.87
N ALA A 25 37.63 -8.94 -12.49
CA ALA A 25 36.21 -8.84 -12.75
C ALA A 25 35.82 -9.93 -13.77
N ALA A 26 35.03 -10.91 -13.35
CA ALA A 26 34.49 -11.92 -14.25
C ALA A 26 33.45 -11.27 -15.20
N PRO A 27 33.42 -11.59 -16.50
CA PRO A 27 32.37 -11.10 -17.38
C PRO A 27 31.00 -11.65 -16.96
N HIS A 28 29.99 -10.79 -16.87
CA HIS A 28 28.60 -11.22 -16.63
C HIS A 28 28.14 -12.15 -17.76
N GLN A 29 27.77 -13.39 -17.45
CA GLN A 29 27.15 -14.33 -18.39
C GLN A 29 25.65 -14.08 -18.51
N GLU A 30 25.27 -12.90 -19.00
CA GLU A 30 23.88 -12.46 -19.11
C GLU A 30 23.40 -12.43 -20.58
N THR A 31 23.57 -13.55 -21.28
CA THR A 31 23.25 -13.67 -22.73
C THR A 31 22.59 -14.99 -23.14
N ALA A 32 22.12 -15.81 -22.19
CA ALA A 32 21.57 -17.15 -22.46
C ALA A 32 20.14 -17.42 -21.92
N ARG A 33 19.49 -16.45 -21.25
CA ARG A 33 18.18 -16.64 -20.58
C ARG A 33 17.01 -15.81 -21.13
N ALA A 34 17.19 -15.06 -22.22
CA ALA A 34 16.26 -14.00 -22.63
C ALA A 34 14.80 -14.45 -22.91
N ASN A 35 14.57 -15.71 -23.27
CA ASN A 35 13.27 -16.23 -23.74
C ASN A 35 12.75 -17.43 -22.90
N ALA A 36 13.14 -17.53 -21.63
CA ALA A 36 12.66 -18.56 -20.71
C ALA A 36 11.85 -17.94 -19.57
N PRO A 37 10.92 -18.69 -18.94
CA PRO A 37 10.29 -18.29 -17.69
C PRO A 37 11.33 -18.09 -16.58
N ALA A 38 11.02 -17.21 -15.64
CA ALA A 38 11.88 -16.90 -14.50
C ALA A 38 11.71 -17.89 -13.32
N LEU A 39 10.59 -18.62 -13.26
CA LEU A 39 10.28 -19.63 -12.23
C LEU A 39 9.91 -20.97 -12.88
N GLY A 40 10.65 -22.03 -12.56
CA GLY A 40 10.47 -23.35 -13.17
C GLY A 40 10.61 -23.33 -14.70
N ASP A 41 10.09 -24.37 -15.36
CA ASP A 41 10.13 -24.49 -16.83
C ASP A 41 8.94 -23.82 -17.54
N PHE A 42 7.94 -23.31 -16.79
CA PHE A 42 6.73 -22.69 -17.33
C PHE A 42 6.15 -21.50 -16.54
N GLY A 43 6.71 -21.12 -15.38
CA GLY A 43 6.27 -19.98 -14.57
C GLY A 43 5.90 -20.28 -13.11
N VAL A 44 5.91 -21.56 -12.68
CA VAL A 44 5.59 -21.98 -11.29
C VAL A 44 6.80 -22.64 -10.63
N ASP A 45 7.06 -22.28 -9.39
CA ASP A 45 8.12 -22.85 -8.55
C ASP A 45 7.63 -24.15 -7.89
N LEU A 46 7.68 -25.27 -8.63
CA LEU A 46 7.26 -26.58 -8.12
C LEU A 46 8.08 -27.08 -6.91
N ALA A 47 9.25 -26.50 -6.63
CA ALA A 47 10.07 -26.85 -5.48
C ALA A 47 9.56 -26.25 -4.15
N ALA A 48 8.61 -25.31 -4.20
CA ALA A 48 7.92 -24.81 -3.01
C ALA A 48 6.78 -25.71 -2.51
N MET A 49 6.32 -26.66 -3.34
CA MET A 49 5.16 -27.52 -3.06
C MET A 49 5.47 -28.61 -2.03
N ASP A 50 4.46 -28.99 -1.25
CA ASP A 50 4.53 -30.09 -0.29
C ASP A 50 3.53 -31.20 -0.63
N GLY A 51 3.99 -32.19 -1.39
CA GLY A 51 3.23 -33.39 -1.74
C GLY A 51 2.95 -34.36 -0.58
N THR A 52 3.16 -33.95 0.68
CA THR A 52 2.67 -34.68 1.87
C THR A 52 1.37 -34.10 2.43
N VAL A 53 0.91 -32.97 1.89
CA VAL A 53 -0.39 -32.34 2.16
C VAL A 53 -1.32 -32.65 0.99
N ASP A 54 -2.59 -33.02 1.25
CA ASP A 54 -3.56 -33.16 0.16
C ASP A 54 -4.01 -31.76 -0.31
N PRO A 55 -4.08 -31.48 -1.64
CA PRO A 55 -4.66 -30.24 -2.14
C PRO A 55 -6.07 -29.98 -1.59
N GLY A 56 -6.90 -31.02 -1.41
CA GLY A 56 -8.25 -30.93 -0.87
C GLY A 56 -8.30 -30.52 0.60
N ASP A 57 -7.29 -30.85 1.41
CA ASP A 57 -7.24 -30.50 2.84
C ASP A 57 -6.69 -29.08 3.08
N ASN A 58 -5.62 -28.71 2.37
CA ASN A 58 -5.00 -27.40 2.54
C ASN A 58 -4.19 -27.00 1.31
N PHE A 59 -4.86 -26.41 0.33
CA PHE A 59 -4.25 -26.00 -0.93
C PHE A 59 -3.07 -25.02 -0.76
N TYR A 60 -3.13 -24.09 0.21
CA TYR A 60 -2.03 -23.17 0.51
C TYR A 60 -0.75 -23.90 0.91
N ASP A 61 -0.83 -24.87 1.82
CA ASP A 61 0.34 -25.66 2.25
C ASP A 61 0.73 -26.75 1.24
N TYR A 62 -0.21 -27.29 0.44
CA TYR A 62 0.13 -28.14 -0.70
C TYR A 62 1.01 -27.38 -1.72
N VAL A 63 0.72 -26.12 -2.02
CA VAL A 63 1.46 -25.35 -3.03
C VAL A 63 2.70 -24.63 -2.50
N ASN A 64 2.71 -24.25 -1.21
CA ASN A 64 3.77 -23.43 -0.61
C ASN A 64 4.49 -24.08 0.58
N GLY A 65 4.04 -25.24 1.05
CA GLY A 65 4.42 -25.81 2.35
C GLY A 65 5.90 -26.14 2.50
N ALA A 66 6.57 -26.61 1.45
CA ALA A 66 8.00 -26.93 1.52
C ALA A 66 8.85 -25.65 1.63
N TRP A 67 8.40 -24.55 1.01
CA TRP A 67 8.99 -23.23 1.22
C TRP A 67 8.66 -22.70 2.63
N LEU A 68 7.40 -22.74 3.07
CA LEU A 68 6.98 -22.25 4.39
C LEU A 68 7.66 -22.97 5.56
N LYS A 69 7.89 -24.28 5.44
CA LYS A 69 8.58 -25.12 6.44
C LYS A 69 10.10 -24.91 6.48
N SER A 70 10.70 -24.30 5.45
CA SER A 70 12.16 -24.14 5.32
C SER A 70 12.64 -22.68 5.34
N PHE A 71 11.76 -21.72 5.04
CA PHE A 71 12.12 -20.31 4.90
C PHE A 71 12.18 -19.55 6.23
N ALA A 72 13.36 -19.06 6.59
CA ALA A 72 13.55 -18.13 7.70
C ALA A 72 13.25 -16.68 7.26
N ILE A 73 12.24 -16.05 7.85
CA ILE A 73 11.95 -14.62 7.64
C ILE A 73 13.18 -13.79 8.03
N PRO A 74 13.77 -12.97 7.13
CA PRO A 74 14.94 -12.18 7.46
C PRO A 74 14.63 -11.14 8.56
N ASP A 75 15.63 -10.80 9.37
CA ASP A 75 15.42 -10.02 10.60
C ASP A 75 14.93 -8.58 10.38
N GLU A 76 15.07 -8.00 9.18
CA GLU A 76 14.49 -6.68 8.87
C GLU A 76 13.04 -6.72 8.36
N TYR A 77 12.40 -7.90 8.36
CA TYR A 77 11.03 -8.10 7.89
C TYR A 77 10.12 -8.75 8.96
N SER A 78 8.90 -8.22 9.07
CA SER A 78 7.80 -8.82 9.85
C SER A 78 7.04 -9.91 9.08
N SER A 79 7.13 -9.87 7.74
CA SER A 79 6.61 -10.89 6.83
C SER A 79 7.41 -10.84 5.53
N TYR A 80 7.52 -11.98 4.85
CA TYR A 80 8.25 -12.10 3.59
C TYR A 80 7.50 -13.03 2.64
N GLY A 81 7.51 -12.74 1.34
CA GLY A 81 6.79 -13.53 0.34
C GLY A 81 6.90 -12.91 -1.06
N SER A 82 6.07 -13.37 -1.99
CA SER A 82 6.08 -12.95 -3.40
C SER A 82 6.05 -11.42 -3.59
N PHE A 83 5.14 -10.71 -2.91
CA PHE A 83 5.11 -9.23 -2.89
C PHE A 83 6.42 -8.61 -2.37
N THR A 84 7.04 -9.21 -1.35
CA THR A 84 8.29 -8.70 -0.73
C THR A 84 9.48 -8.86 -1.67
N VAL A 85 9.55 -9.93 -2.45
CA VAL A 85 10.60 -10.17 -3.45
C VAL A 85 10.57 -9.11 -4.55
N LEU A 86 9.39 -8.74 -5.05
CA LEU A 86 9.25 -7.60 -5.96
C LEU A 86 9.63 -6.29 -5.28
N ALA A 87 9.18 -6.06 -4.05
CA ALA A 87 9.45 -4.81 -3.32
C ALA A 87 10.95 -4.59 -3.10
N GLU A 88 11.71 -5.63 -2.73
CA GLU A 88 13.18 -5.54 -2.65
C GLU A 88 13.83 -5.30 -4.01
N ARG A 89 13.28 -5.87 -5.09
CA ARG A 89 13.78 -5.63 -6.46
C ARG A 89 13.56 -4.18 -6.89
N SER A 90 12.40 -3.59 -6.59
CA SER A 90 12.15 -2.15 -6.78
C SER A 90 13.09 -1.31 -5.89
N GLU A 91 13.21 -1.64 -4.61
CA GLU A 91 14.05 -0.93 -3.63
C GLU A 91 15.53 -0.88 -4.07
N GLN A 92 16.08 -1.98 -4.61
CA GLN A 92 17.43 -2.01 -5.19
C GLN A 92 17.55 -1.21 -6.50
N ARG A 93 16.57 -1.30 -7.41
CA ARG A 93 16.56 -0.50 -8.65
C ARG A 93 16.44 1.00 -8.39
N LEU A 94 15.68 1.39 -7.37
CA LEU A 94 15.60 2.77 -6.90
C LEU A 94 16.93 3.20 -6.26
N LYS A 95 17.58 2.34 -5.47
CA LYS A 95 18.96 2.56 -4.97
C LYS A 95 19.93 2.88 -6.12
N GLU A 96 19.92 2.08 -7.18
CA GLU A 96 20.72 2.30 -8.41
C GLU A 96 20.40 3.64 -9.12
N ILE A 97 19.17 4.16 -8.99
CA ILE A 97 18.78 5.45 -9.56
C ILE A 97 19.26 6.61 -8.67
N VAL A 98 19.00 6.57 -7.36
CA VAL A 98 19.33 7.68 -6.44
C VAL A 98 20.83 7.81 -6.19
N GLU A 99 21.58 6.71 -6.15
CA GLU A 99 23.05 6.73 -6.04
C GLU A 99 23.75 7.14 -7.35
N ALA A 100 23.08 6.99 -8.50
CA ALA A 100 23.60 7.47 -9.79
C ALA A 100 23.36 8.98 -10.03
N ALA A 101 22.64 9.66 -9.13
CA ALA A 101 22.32 11.08 -9.28
C ALA A 101 23.60 11.96 -9.29
N PRO A 102 23.86 12.76 -10.35
CA PRO A 102 25.15 13.39 -10.55
C PRO A 102 25.60 14.34 -9.42
N VAL A 103 26.85 14.16 -8.99
CA VAL A 103 27.57 15.05 -8.05
C VAL A 103 27.59 16.51 -8.53
N LYS A 104 27.44 16.75 -9.84
CA LYS A 104 27.29 18.07 -10.47
C LYS A 104 25.96 18.23 -11.22
N ALA A 105 24.87 17.74 -10.63
CA ALA A 105 23.51 18.12 -11.04
C ALA A 105 23.33 19.65 -11.05
N SER A 106 22.44 20.15 -11.91
CA SER A 106 22.10 21.57 -11.98
C SER A 106 21.36 22.00 -10.71
N ALA A 107 21.61 23.23 -10.24
CA ALA A 107 20.88 23.77 -9.09
C ALA A 107 19.38 23.89 -9.45
N GLY A 108 18.50 23.31 -8.62
CA GLY A 108 17.06 23.29 -8.86
C GLY A 108 16.58 22.26 -9.90
N SER A 109 17.42 21.31 -10.33
CA SER A 109 16.97 20.14 -11.11
C SER A 109 16.63 18.95 -10.20
N ASP A 110 15.84 18.01 -10.70
CA ASP A 110 15.33 16.92 -9.86
C ASP A 110 16.44 15.94 -9.44
N GLU A 111 17.51 15.80 -10.22
CA GLU A 111 18.69 15.03 -9.80
C GLU A 111 19.40 15.69 -8.61
N GLN A 112 19.34 17.03 -8.48
CA GLN A 112 19.85 17.73 -7.31
C GLN A 112 18.92 17.54 -6.10
N ARG A 113 17.59 17.59 -6.30
CA ARG A 113 16.59 17.30 -5.25
C ARG A 113 16.75 15.88 -4.71
N VAL A 114 16.74 14.88 -5.59
CA VAL A 114 16.88 13.45 -5.26
C VAL A 114 18.18 13.19 -4.51
N ARG A 115 19.32 13.65 -5.05
CA ARG A 115 20.63 13.47 -4.42
C ARG A 115 20.68 14.11 -3.03
N ASP A 116 20.29 15.38 -2.90
CA ASP A 116 20.48 16.10 -1.65
C ASP A 116 19.47 15.68 -0.58
N PHE A 117 18.26 15.22 -0.95
CA PHE A 117 17.32 14.60 -0.02
C PHE A 117 17.88 13.27 0.50
N TYR A 118 18.30 12.37 -0.41
CA TYR A 118 18.86 11.07 -0.09
C TYR A 118 20.09 11.16 0.82
N GLN A 119 21.05 12.01 0.46
CA GLN A 119 22.27 12.21 1.25
C GLN A 119 21.97 12.85 2.62
N SER A 120 21.00 13.78 2.71
CA SER A 120 20.57 14.33 3.99
C SER A 120 19.98 13.27 4.91
N TYR A 121 19.26 12.28 4.36
CA TYR A 121 18.69 11.18 5.14
C TYR A 121 19.76 10.16 5.58
N LEU A 122 20.75 9.89 4.73
CA LEU A 122 21.85 8.96 5.05
C LEU A 122 22.78 9.46 6.17
N ASP A 123 22.97 10.78 6.31
CA ASP A 123 23.94 11.38 7.23
C ASP A 123 23.47 11.39 8.70
N VAL A 124 23.48 10.19 9.30
CA VAL A 124 23.15 9.97 10.72
C VAL A 124 24.13 10.69 11.66
N GLU A 125 25.38 10.95 11.23
CA GLU A 125 26.34 11.72 12.03
C GLU A 125 25.93 13.19 12.13
N ALA A 126 25.54 13.83 11.03
CA ALA A 126 25.02 15.20 11.03
C ALA A 126 23.67 15.32 11.73
N ILE A 127 22.78 14.32 11.62
CA ILE A 127 21.51 14.28 12.36
C ILE A 127 21.78 14.21 13.88
N ASN A 128 22.64 13.29 14.32
CA ASN A 128 23.03 13.19 15.73
C ASN A 128 23.71 14.48 16.24
N ALA A 129 24.60 15.08 15.45
CA ALA A 129 25.29 16.32 15.82
C ALA A 129 24.38 17.55 15.95
N LYS A 130 23.22 17.55 15.27
CA LYS A 130 22.17 18.58 15.42
C LYS A 130 21.27 18.35 16.65
N GLY A 131 21.17 17.11 17.13
CA GLY A 131 20.25 16.76 18.21
C GLY A 131 18.80 17.13 17.85
N LEU A 132 18.13 17.82 18.77
CA LEU A 132 16.77 18.36 18.56
C LEU A 132 16.75 19.83 18.13
N SER A 133 17.89 20.43 17.75
CA SER A 133 17.92 21.81 17.28
C SER A 133 16.99 22.10 16.09
N PRO A 134 16.71 21.16 15.15
CA PRO A 134 15.75 21.40 14.07
C PRO A 134 14.31 21.61 14.56
N LEU A 135 13.92 20.99 15.69
CA LEU A 135 12.58 21.12 16.29
C LEU A 135 12.41 22.38 17.14
N ALA A 136 13.47 23.16 17.39
CA ALA A 136 13.45 24.25 18.37
C ALA A 136 12.39 25.33 18.06
N GLY A 137 12.12 25.60 16.79
CA GLY A 137 11.05 26.53 16.37
C GLY A 137 9.65 25.99 16.66
N ASP A 138 9.40 24.71 16.36
CA ASP A 138 8.12 24.06 16.61
C ASP A 138 7.87 23.83 18.11
N PHE A 139 8.89 23.45 18.89
CA PHE A 139 8.79 23.38 20.34
C PHE A 139 8.47 24.74 20.97
N ALA A 140 9.11 25.83 20.51
CA ALA A 140 8.79 27.18 20.97
C ALA A 140 7.36 27.60 20.61
N ALA A 141 6.88 27.26 19.40
CA ALA A 141 5.49 27.50 18.99
C ALA A 141 4.49 26.71 19.84
N ILE A 142 4.78 25.43 20.14
CA ILE A 142 3.95 24.57 20.99
C ILE A 142 3.94 25.10 22.44
N ASP A 143 5.10 25.44 23.01
CA ASP A 143 5.19 25.95 24.39
C ASP A 143 4.48 27.30 24.59
N ALA A 144 4.42 28.13 23.53
CA ALA A 144 3.71 29.40 23.56
C ALA A 144 2.17 29.28 23.66
N MET A 145 1.59 28.11 23.38
CA MET A 145 0.13 27.94 23.40
C MET A 145 -0.43 27.96 24.83
N THR A 146 -1.57 28.64 24.97
CA THR A 146 -2.28 28.93 26.22
C THR A 146 -3.73 28.42 26.22
N THR A 147 -4.33 28.13 25.06
CA THR A 147 -5.69 27.57 24.95
C THR A 147 -5.74 26.27 24.12
N PRO A 148 -6.80 25.44 24.29
CA PRO A 148 -7.10 24.34 23.37
C PRO A 148 -7.40 24.78 21.93
N GLU A 149 -7.91 26.00 21.75
CA GLU A 149 -8.19 26.59 20.43
C GLU A 149 -6.90 26.83 19.65
N GLU A 150 -5.87 27.39 20.30
CA GLU A 150 -4.55 27.59 19.71
C GLU A 150 -3.91 26.24 19.31
N PHE A 151 -4.09 25.20 20.12
CA PHE A 151 -3.67 23.83 19.75
C PHE A 151 -4.42 23.29 18.54
N MET A 152 -5.75 23.36 18.52
CA MET A 152 -6.55 22.86 17.38
C MET A 152 -6.16 23.55 16.07
N VAL A 153 -5.99 24.87 16.09
CA VAL A 153 -5.47 25.63 14.94
C VAL A 153 -4.06 25.17 14.57
N ALA A 154 -3.13 25.09 15.53
CA ALA A 154 -1.74 24.73 15.26
C ALA A 154 -1.56 23.30 14.74
N THR A 155 -2.48 22.37 15.02
CA THR A 155 -2.50 21.00 14.44
C THR A 155 -2.92 20.94 12.97
N PHE A 156 -3.45 22.02 12.40
CA PHE A 156 -3.82 22.13 10.98
C PHE A 156 -2.73 22.83 10.14
N ASP A 157 -1.52 23.02 10.69
CA ASP A 157 -0.36 23.53 9.95
C ASP A 157 0.28 22.42 9.08
N PRO A 158 0.19 22.47 7.74
CA PRO A 158 0.71 21.42 6.88
C PRO A 158 2.25 21.31 6.89
N ALA A 159 2.97 22.35 7.35
CA ALA A 159 4.41 22.26 7.54
C ALA A 159 4.79 21.54 8.85
N ARG A 160 3.84 21.39 9.80
CA ARG A 160 4.08 20.76 11.11
C ARG A 160 3.76 19.28 11.04
N ARG A 161 4.75 18.48 10.62
CA ARG A 161 4.70 17.01 10.53
C ARG A 161 4.46 16.34 11.88
N ALA A 162 3.23 16.41 12.37
CA ALA A 162 2.79 15.94 13.68
C ALA A 162 1.31 15.56 13.60
N ARG A 163 0.90 14.50 14.33
CA ARG A 163 -0.43 13.90 14.19
C ARG A 163 -1.55 14.77 14.80
N SER A 164 -2.29 15.47 13.94
CA SER A 164 -3.56 16.10 14.31
C SER A 164 -4.57 15.08 14.86
N PRO A 165 -5.35 15.42 15.91
CA PRO A 165 -6.51 14.64 16.36
C PRO A 165 -7.64 14.50 15.33
N ILE A 166 -7.70 15.41 14.36
CA ILE A 166 -8.70 15.41 13.29
C ILE A 166 -7.96 15.46 11.96
N GLY A 167 -8.03 14.39 11.18
CA GLY A 167 -7.30 14.25 9.92
C GLY A 167 -8.01 14.98 8.78
N MET A 168 -7.26 15.58 7.87
CA MET A 168 -7.75 16.29 6.70
C MET A 168 -6.95 15.90 5.45
N TRP A 169 -7.63 15.79 4.31
CA TRP A 169 -7.02 15.61 2.99
C TRP A 169 -7.99 16.16 1.93
N ILE A 170 -7.52 16.25 0.69
CA ILE A 170 -8.33 16.65 -0.46
C ILE A 170 -8.47 15.45 -1.40
N GLY A 171 -9.61 15.32 -2.05
CA GLY A 171 -9.85 14.24 -2.99
C GLY A 171 -11.06 14.51 -3.87
N VAL A 172 -11.28 13.64 -4.85
CA VAL A 172 -12.46 13.72 -5.73
C VAL A 172 -13.73 13.58 -4.88
N ASP A 173 -14.69 14.49 -5.04
CA ASP A 173 -15.97 14.44 -4.34
C ASP A 173 -16.75 13.18 -4.77
N ALA A 174 -17.07 12.32 -3.80
CA ALA A 174 -17.71 11.04 -4.07
C ALA A 174 -19.11 11.15 -4.71
N LYS A 175 -19.81 12.28 -4.62
CA LYS A 175 -21.10 12.53 -5.31
C LYS A 175 -21.00 13.56 -6.43
N ARG A 176 -19.87 14.26 -6.56
CA ARG A 176 -19.56 15.21 -7.65
C ARG A 176 -18.17 14.91 -8.26
N PRO A 177 -17.98 13.75 -8.92
CA PRO A 177 -16.67 13.27 -9.40
C PRO A 177 -16.05 14.08 -10.57
N GLU A 178 -16.65 15.22 -10.91
CA GLU A 178 -16.10 16.30 -11.73
C GLU A 178 -15.19 17.28 -10.95
N GLN A 179 -15.30 17.35 -9.61
CA GLN A 179 -14.59 18.31 -8.75
C GLN A 179 -13.89 17.64 -7.56
N TYR A 180 -12.87 18.34 -7.02
CA TYR A 180 -12.26 18.00 -5.73
C TYR A 180 -13.05 18.61 -4.56
N ALA A 181 -12.97 17.99 -3.39
CA ALA A 181 -13.47 18.49 -2.11
C ALA A 181 -12.47 18.20 -0.98
N ALA A 182 -12.49 19.02 0.06
CA ALA A 182 -11.82 18.73 1.31
C ALA A 182 -12.65 17.74 2.15
N TYR A 183 -11.96 16.87 2.88
CA TYR A 183 -12.56 15.85 3.74
C TYR A 183 -11.98 15.92 5.16
N LEU A 184 -12.80 15.56 6.16
CA LEU A 184 -12.36 15.37 7.55
C LEU A 184 -12.63 13.94 8.04
N THR A 185 -11.69 13.37 8.81
CA THR A 185 -11.76 12.01 9.38
C THR A 185 -11.21 11.96 10.81
N GLN A 186 -11.60 10.93 11.55
CA GLN A 186 -11.07 10.64 12.88
C GLN A 186 -9.55 10.33 12.84
N SER A 187 -8.77 10.87 13.80
CA SER A 187 -7.30 10.76 13.84
C SER A 187 -6.78 10.84 15.29
N GLY A 188 -5.48 11.09 15.49
CA GLY A 188 -4.91 11.37 16.82
C GLY A 188 -4.41 10.18 17.64
N LEU A 189 -4.61 8.95 17.17
CA LEU A 189 -4.09 7.76 17.84
C LEU A 189 -2.67 7.43 17.35
N GLY A 190 -1.76 7.12 18.27
CA GLY A 190 -0.41 6.64 17.97
C GLY A 190 -0.28 5.11 17.88
N MET A 191 -1.23 4.32 18.41
CA MET A 191 -1.38 2.89 18.08
C MET A 191 -2.29 2.70 16.85
N PRO A 192 -2.27 1.54 16.16
CA PRO A 192 -2.80 1.43 14.79
C PRO A 192 -4.28 1.75 14.60
N ASN A 193 -5.13 1.45 15.59
CA ASN A 193 -6.56 1.81 15.59
C ASN A 193 -7.08 1.95 17.03
N ARG A 194 -8.39 2.20 17.19
CA ARG A 194 -9.04 2.35 18.51
C ARG A 194 -9.01 1.07 19.36
N ASP A 195 -9.03 -0.10 18.75
CA ASP A 195 -9.30 -1.37 19.43
C ASP A 195 -8.08 -1.81 20.26
N TYR A 196 -6.87 -1.42 19.83
CA TYR A 196 -5.64 -1.48 20.65
C TYR A 196 -5.76 -0.79 22.03
N TYR A 197 -6.61 0.22 22.19
CA TYR A 197 -6.83 0.94 23.46
C TYR A 197 -8.00 0.37 24.29
N LEU A 198 -8.82 -0.51 23.70
CA LEU A 198 -10.14 -0.87 24.23
C LEU A 198 -10.34 -2.38 24.46
N GLU A 199 -9.61 -3.22 23.73
CA GLU A 199 -9.68 -4.68 23.86
C GLU A 199 -8.57 -5.21 24.78
N GLU A 200 -8.93 -6.11 25.70
CA GLU A 200 -7.98 -6.70 26.66
C GLU A 200 -6.85 -7.50 25.99
N ARG A 201 -7.09 -8.05 24.78
CA ARG A 201 -6.05 -8.79 24.02
C ARG A 201 -4.86 -7.93 23.56
N PHE A 202 -4.91 -6.60 23.77
CA PHE A 202 -3.81 -5.66 23.51
C PHE A 202 -3.28 -4.99 24.78
N SER A 203 -3.60 -5.47 25.99
CA SER A 203 -3.16 -4.81 27.24
C SER A 203 -1.62 -4.80 27.43
N ASP A 204 -0.88 -5.72 26.81
CA ASP A 204 0.59 -5.62 26.72
C ASP A 204 1.04 -4.42 25.86
N LYS A 205 0.42 -4.22 24.69
CA LYS A 205 0.70 -3.10 23.78
C LYS A 205 0.38 -1.76 24.44
N GLN A 206 -0.74 -1.67 25.17
CA GLN A 206 -1.11 -0.48 25.93
C GLN A 206 -0.04 -0.10 26.98
N ALA A 207 0.51 -1.09 27.70
CA ALA A 207 1.58 -0.85 28.67
C ALA A 207 2.90 -0.45 27.99
N LYS A 208 3.27 -1.13 26.91
CA LYS A 208 4.47 -0.83 26.10
C LYS A 208 4.39 0.55 25.44
N TYR A 209 3.20 0.96 25.00
CA TYR A 209 2.97 2.26 24.38
C TYR A 209 3.16 3.42 25.37
N ARG A 210 2.65 3.28 26.60
CA ARG A 210 2.93 4.25 27.69
C ARG A 210 4.42 4.37 27.99
N ALA A 211 5.14 3.24 28.05
CA ALA A 211 6.60 3.25 28.23
C ALA A 211 7.35 3.88 27.03
N TYR A 212 6.86 3.69 25.81
CA TYR A 212 7.41 4.30 24.60
C TYR A 212 7.22 5.83 24.57
N ILE A 213 6.02 6.33 24.89
CA ILE A 213 5.76 7.78 25.02
C ILE A 213 6.73 8.40 26.04
N ALA A 214 6.84 7.79 27.24
CA ALA A 214 7.75 8.26 28.28
C ALA A 214 9.22 8.25 27.84
N SER A 215 9.62 7.27 27.02
CA SER A 215 10.97 7.17 26.46
C SER A 215 11.28 8.32 25.50
N LEU A 216 10.39 8.61 24.53
CA LEU A 216 10.57 9.74 23.61
C LEU A 216 10.59 11.09 24.33
N LEU A 217 9.72 11.29 25.32
CA LEU A 217 9.68 12.54 26.08
C LEU A 217 10.91 12.72 26.99
N THR A 218 11.49 11.62 27.48
CA THR A 218 12.76 11.64 28.21
C THR A 218 13.92 12.00 27.27
N LEU A 219 13.98 11.42 26.06
CA LEU A 219 14.97 11.75 25.03
C LEU A 219 14.83 13.22 24.54
N ALA A 220 13.63 13.79 24.63
CA ALA A 220 13.37 15.21 24.38
C ALA A 220 13.56 16.13 25.59
N GLY A 221 14.00 15.61 26.74
CA GLY A 221 14.35 16.41 27.92
C GLY A 221 13.17 16.95 28.73
N LEU A 222 11.98 16.35 28.64
CA LEU A 222 10.85 16.72 29.51
C LEU A 222 11.05 16.14 30.92
N GLU A 223 11.02 16.99 31.95
CA GLU A 223 11.25 16.59 33.35
C GLU A 223 10.20 15.59 33.87
N ASP A 224 8.93 15.77 33.50
CA ASP A 224 7.81 14.87 33.83
C ASP A 224 7.41 13.99 32.64
N ALA A 225 8.39 13.34 32.00
CA ALA A 225 8.13 12.46 30.85
C ALA A 225 7.16 11.30 31.18
N ALA A 226 7.19 10.78 32.42
CA ALA A 226 6.31 9.70 32.86
C ALA A 226 4.86 10.18 33.11
N GLY A 227 4.67 11.30 33.80
CA GLY A 227 3.34 11.88 34.00
C GLY A 227 2.74 12.38 32.68
N ALA A 228 3.56 12.93 31.79
CA ALA A 228 3.15 13.30 30.43
C ALA A 228 2.67 12.09 29.63
N ALA A 229 3.38 10.96 29.68
CA ALA A 229 2.97 9.73 28.99
C ALA A 229 1.60 9.21 29.44
N GLU A 230 1.31 9.24 30.75
CA GLU A 230 -0.02 8.89 31.25
C GLU A 230 -1.09 9.91 30.82
N ARG A 231 -0.78 11.21 30.82
CA ARG A 231 -1.72 12.26 30.32
C ARG A 231 -2.06 12.05 28.85
N ILE A 232 -1.06 11.78 28.02
CA ILE A 232 -1.19 11.52 26.57
C ILE A 232 -2.00 10.25 26.32
N TYR A 233 -1.64 9.14 26.97
CA TYR A 233 -2.36 7.87 26.81
C TYR A 233 -3.84 7.99 27.21
N ASN A 234 -4.16 8.72 28.29
CA ASN A 234 -5.55 8.92 28.71
C ASN A 234 -6.34 9.83 27.75
N LEU A 235 -5.68 10.80 27.10
CA LEU A 235 -6.29 11.59 26.01
C LEU A 235 -6.58 10.71 24.79
N GLU A 236 -5.60 9.95 24.31
CA GLU A 236 -5.78 9.03 23.18
C GLU A 236 -6.83 7.96 23.47
N LEU A 237 -6.91 7.45 24.70
CA LEU A 237 -7.95 6.52 25.14
C LEU A 237 -9.36 7.17 25.12
N ALA A 238 -9.48 8.46 25.44
CA ALA A 238 -10.75 9.18 25.32
C ALA A 238 -11.17 9.32 23.84
N ILE A 239 -10.22 9.64 22.97
CA ILE A 239 -10.41 9.74 21.52
C ILE A 239 -10.79 8.37 20.91
N ALA A 240 -10.08 7.30 21.29
CA ALA A 240 -10.35 5.93 20.83
C ALA A 240 -11.78 5.45 21.19
N ARG A 241 -12.32 5.85 22.35
CA ARG A 241 -13.69 5.52 22.76
C ARG A 241 -14.77 6.09 21.83
N VAL A 242 -14.51 7.24 21.20
CA VAL A 242 -15.49 7.91 20.31
C VAL A 242 -15.27 7.61 18.82
N HIS A 243 -14.09 7.10 18.47
CA HIS A 243 -13.79 6.58 17.13
C HIS A 243 -14.71 5.42 16.71
N TRP A 244 -15.00 5.35 15.41
CA TRP A 244 -15.61 4.21 14.73
C TRP A 244 -14.58 3.09 14.52
N ASP A 245 -15.06 1.85 14.55
CA ASP A 245 -14.30 0.65 14.23
C ASP A 245 -13.90 0.57 12.73
N PRO A 246 -12.83 -0.18 12.39
CA PRO A 246 -12.35 -0.28 11.00
C PRO A 246 -13.42 -0.73 9.98
N ALA A 247 -14.35 -1.62 10.37
CA ALA A 247 -15.36 -2.13 9.46
C ALA A 247 -16.44 -1.07 9.13
N LYS A 248 -16.96 -0.36 10.14
CA LYS A 248 -17.92 0.74 9.95
C LYS A 248 -17.34 1.85 9.06
N ARG A 249 -16.04 2.13 9.18
CA ARG A 249 -15.33 3.14 8.36
C ARG A 249 -15.29 2.83 6.87
N ARG A 250 -15.43 1.55 6.46
CA ARG A 250 -15.53 1.17 5.03
C ARG A 250 -16.84 1.63 4.39
N ASN A 251 -17.89 1.88 5.18
CA ASN A 251 -19.22 2.16 4.63
C ASN A 251 -19.32 3.57 4.02
N ARG A 252 -19.23 3.63 2.68
CA ARG A 252 -19.18 4.88 1.91
C ARG A 252 -20.41 5.77 2.07
N ASP A 253 -21.57 5.22 2.40
CA ASP A 253 -22.79 6.00 2.64
C ASP A 253 -22.71 6.74 3.99
N LEU A 254 -22.20 6.05 5.03
CA LEU A 254 -22.06 6.61 6.37
C LEU A 254 -20.93 7.63 6.44
N THR A 255 -19.91 7.52 5.58
CA THR A 255 -18.78 8.44 5.53
C THR A 255 -18.92 9.55 4.49
N TYR A 256 -20.13 9.83 3.98
CA TYR A 256 -20.41 10.99 3.13
C TYR A 256 -21.36 11.95 3.86
N ASN A 257 -20.82 12.83 4.69
CA ASN A 257 -21.58 13.87 5.39
C ASN A 257 -21.09 15.26 4.96
N LEU A 258 -21.52 15.66 3.75
CA LEU A 258 -21.31 17.02 3.23
C LEU A 258 -21.99 18.04 4.15
N LYS A 259 -21.25 19.09 4.55
CA LYS A 259 -21.74 20.22 5.35
C LYS A 259 -21.12 21.51 4.80
N SER A 260 -21.83 22.64 4.85
CA SER A 260 -21.17 23.96 4.73
C SER A 260 -20.30 24.24 5.96
N VAL A 261 -19.40 25.22 5.91
CA VAL A 261 -18.58 25.57 7.08
C VAL A 261 -19.46 26.04 8.25
N GLU A 262 -20.53 26.78 8.01
CA GLU A 262 -21.50 27.20 9.04
C GLU A 262 -22.24 26.00 9.66
N GLN A 263 -22.52 24.97 8.84
CA GLN A 263 -23.14 23.74 9.30
C GLN A 263 -22.15 22.88 10.11
N LEU A 264 -20.85 22.90 9.78
CA LEU A 264 -19.81 22.27 10.58
C LEU A 264 -19.62 22.99 11.92
N GLU A 265 -19.56 24.33 11.93
CA GLU A 265 -19.53 25.15 13.14
C GLU A 265 -20.75 24.90 14.03
N THR A 266 -21.94 24.74 13.44
CA THR A 266 -23.18 24.42 14.18
C THR A 266 -23.18 22.97 14.70
N PHE A 267 -22.59 22.03 13.95
CA PHE A 267 -22.58 20.60 14.28
C PHE A 267 -21.53 20.24 15.33
N ALA A 268 -20.33 20.83 15.25
CA ALA A 268 -19.21 20.58 16.13
C ALA A 268 -18.66 21.90 16.70
N PRO A 269 -19.43 22.63 17.53
CA PRO A 269 -19.12 23.99 17.99
C PRO A 269 -17.91 24.10 18.94
N SER A 270 -17.31 22.97 19.33
CA SER A 270 -16.14 22.92 20.21
C SER A 270 -14.81 23.24 19.51
N ALA A 271 -14.77 23.34 18.18
CA ALA A 271 -13.54 23.60 17.42
C ALA A 271 -13.62 24.92 16.61
N PRO A 272 -12.52 25.71 16.55
CA PRO A 272 -12.45 26.98 15.84
C PRO A 272 -12.26 26.78 14.32
N TRP A 273 -13.22 26.12 13.67
CA TRP A 273 -13.07 25.58 12.30
C TRP A 273 -12.52 26.55 11.27
N ARG A 274 -12.99 27.80 11.22
CA ARG A 274 -12.47 28.79 10.25
C ARG A 274 -10.99 29.10 10.45
N ALA A 275 -10.52 29.19 11.70
CA ALA A 275 -9.10 29.40 11.98
C ALA A 275 -8.27 28.15 11.69
N MET A 276 -8.83 26.95 11.85
CA MET A 276 -8.19 25.69 11.45
C MET A 276 -8.07 25.56 9.93
N LEU A 277 -9.10 25.96 9.18
CA LEU A 277 -9.12 25.97 7.71
C LEU A 277 -8.19 27.06 7.14
N ASP A 278 -8.27 28.29 7.63
CA ASP A 278 -7.32 29.39 7.33
C ASP A 278 -5.87 28.94 7.54
N LYS A 279 -5.58 28.28 8.66
CA LYS A 279 -4.24 27.78 8.98
C LYS A 279 -3.72 26.72 8.00
N ALA A 280 -4.62 26.04 7.28
CA ALA A 280 -4.32 25.09 6.20
C ALA A 280 -4.42 25.71 4.79
N GLY A 281 -4.73 27.00 4.64
CA GLY A 281 -4.94 27.65 3.34
C GLY A 281 -6.28 27.32 2.68
N LEU A 282 -7.33 27.13 3.50
CA LEU A 282 -8.70 26.77 3.10
C LEU A 282 -9.74 27.80 3.61
N ASP A 283 -9.36 29.07 3.73
CA ASP A 283 -10.22 30.16 4.21
C ASP A 283 -11.43 30.46 3.29
N ASP A 284 -11.25 30.32 1.97
CA ASP A 284 -12.31 30.44 0.95
C ASP A 284 -13.21 29.17 0.80
N LEU A 285 -13.01 28.12 1.62
CA LEU A 285 -13.74 26.86 1.48
C LEU A 285 -15.21 26.97 1.90
N GLY A 286 -16.15 26.74 0.98
CA GLY A 286 -17.60 26.80 1.27
C GLY A 286 -18.21 25.51 1.85
N GLU A 287 -17.72 24.34 1.45
CA GLU A 287 -18.26 23.03 1.84
C GLU A 287 -17.14 22.01 2.15
N ILE A 288 -17.43 21.06 3.03
CA ILE A 288 -16.48 20.02 3.47
C ILE A 288 -17.22 18.70 3.77
N ILE A 289 -16.58 17.56 3.52
CA ILE A 289 -17.18 16.24 3.72
C ILE A 289 -16.63 15.60 5.00
N LEU A 290 -17.47 15.47 6.03
CA LEU A 290 -17.11 14.68 7.21
C LEU A 290 -17.32 13.18 6.94
N ARG A 291 -16.32 12.37 7.28
CA ARG A 291 -16.43 10.90 7.28
C ARG A 291 -17.12 10.41 8.56
N GLU A 292 -16.34 10.12 9.60
CA GLU A 292 -16.85 9.62 10.88
C GLU A 292 -17.40 10.78 11.71
N ASP A 293 -18.54 11.34 11.30
CA ASP A 293 -18.91 12.71 11.66
C ASP A 293 -19.14 12.92 13.17
N ASP A 294 -19.85 12.02 13.85
CA ASP A 294 -20.01 12.05 15.30
C ASP A 294 -18.73 11.71 16.07
N ALA A 295 -17.75 11.03 15.46
CA ALA A 295 -16.43 10.82 16.04
C ALA A 295 -15.60 12.11 15.97
N VAL A 296 -15.56 12.79 14.81
CA VAL A 296 -14.92 14.10 14.62
C VAL A 296 -15.51 15.15 15.57
N GLN A 297 -16.84 15.19 15.69
CA GLN A 297 -17.57 16.06 16.63
C GLN A 297 -17.11 15.85 18.09
N LYS A 298 -17.05 14.58 18.53
CA LYS A 298 -16.69 14.25 19.92
C LYS A 298 -15.20 14.43 20.20
N THR A 299 -14.33 14.16 19.22
CA THR A 299 -12.90 14.45 19.34
C THR A 299 -12.67 15.95 19.51
N ALA A 300 -13.35 16.82 18.75
CA ALA A 300 -13.29 18.26 18.96
C ALA A 300 -13.69 18.68 20.39
N ALA A 301 -14.78 18.10 20.94
CA ALA A 301 -15.20 18.35 22.32
C ALA A 301 -14.17 17.87 23.36
N ILE A 302 -13.61 16.66 23.19
CA ILE A 302 -12.57 16.12 24.06
C ILE A 302 -11.33 17.02 24.08
N ILE A 303 -10.90 17.52 22.92
CA ILE A 303 -9.76 18.45 22.84
C ILE A 303 -10.08 19.77 23.55
N ALA A 304 -11.26 20.35 23.32
CA ALA A 304 -11.68 21.61 23.95
C ALA A 304 -11.77 21.54 25.48
N GLU A 305 -12.15 20.38 26.04
CA GLU A 305 -12.18 20.14 27.49
C GLU A 305 -10.81 19.75 28.08
N THR A 306 -9.82 19.42 27.25
CA THR A 306 -8.51 18.95 27.72
C THR A 306 -7.59 20.11 28.13
N PRO A 307 -6.91 20.05 29.29
CA PRO A 307 -5.96 21.08 29.71
C PRO A 307 -4.84 21.30 28.69
N VAL A 308 -4.56 22.55 28.31
CA VAL A 308 -3.53 22.90 27.30
C VAL A 308 -2.13 22.33 27.61
N ALA A 309 -1.80 22.10 28.88
CA ALA A 309 -0.56 21.40 29.25
C ALA A 309 -0.49 19.99 28.64
N THR A 310 -1.55 19.19 28.78
CA THR A 310 -1.68 17.86 28.16
C THR A 310 -1.64 17.94 26.63
N LEU A 311 -2.26 18.97 26.03
CA LEU A 311 -2.27 19.16 24.58
C LEU A 311 -0.86 19.48 24.05
N ARG A 312 -0.07 20.27 24.78
CA ARG A 312 1.35 20.54 24.46
C ARG A 312 2.23 19.30 24.62
N ASP A 313 2.04 18.51 25.68
CA ASP A 313 2.71 17.23 25.88
C ASP A 313 2.42 16.27 24.70
N TYR A 314 1.13 16.11 24.34
CA TYR A 314 0.66 15.34 23.19
C TYR A 314 1.29 15.83 21.88
N PHE A 315 1.30 17.14 21.64
CA PHE A 315 1.80 17.67 20.37
C PHE A 315 3.32 17.49 20.23
N LYS A 316 4.07 17.68 21.31
CA LYS A 316 5.51 17.39 21.37
C LYS A 316 5.79 15.92 21.09
N PHE A 317 5.08 15.00 21.77
CA PHE A 317 5.22 13.57 21.51
C PHE A 317 4.95 13.24 20.04
N HIS A 318 3.82 13.67 19.47
CA HIS A 318 3.49 13.33 18.08
C HIS A 318 4.41 14.02 17.04
N LEU A 319 4.97 15.19 17.33
CA LEU A 319 5.99 15.83 16.49
C LEU A 319 7.30 15.02 16.46
N ILE A 320 7.77 14.55 17.62
CA ILE A 320 8.96 13.69 17.69
C ILE A 320 8.67 12.35 17.00
N ASN A 321 7.52 11.75 17.29
CA ASN A 321 7.09 10.45 16.77
C ASN A 321 6.98 10.42 15.24
N SER A 322 6.35 11.43 14.63
CA SER A 322 6.17 11.53 13.17
C SER A 322 7.44 11.90 12.39
N ASN A 323 8.55 12.18 13.07
CA ASN A 323 9.85 12.51 12.45
C ASN A 323 11.00 11.69 13.04
N ALA A 324 10.70 10.62 13.78
CA ALA A 324 11.68 9.88 14.57
C ALA A 324 12.87 9.35 13.75
N ASP A 325 12.64 9.07 12.48
CA ASP A 325 13.63 8.54 11.54
C ASP A 325 14.56 9.62 10.94
N VAL A 326 14.22 10.91 11.06
CA VAL A 326 15.08 12.06 10.69
C VAL A 326 15.59 12.84 11.91
N LEU A 327 15.48 12.23 13.09
CA LEU A 327 15.95 12.70 14.39
C LEU A 327 17.07 11.79 14.93
N PRO A 328 17.73 12.13 16.06
CA PRO A 328 18.87 11.36 16.58
C PRO A 328 18.60 9.87 16.79
N ALA A 329 19.64 9.05 16.64
CA ALA A 329 19.53 7.59 16.51
C ALA A 329 18.81 6.88 17.67
N ASP A 330 18.86 7.41 18.89
CA ASP A 330 18.14 6.84 20.05
C ASP A 330 16.60 7.00 19.92
N ILE A 331 16.14 8.04 19.21
CA ILE A 331 14.72 8.28 18.91
C ILE A 331 14.26 7.39 17.75
N ASP A 332 15.07 7.24 16.71
CA ASP A 332 14.86 6.30 15.59
C ASP A 332 14.76 4.84 16.12
N ALA A 333 15.67 4.47 17.03
CA ALA A 333 15.70 3.17 17.68
C ALA A 333 14.52 2.94 18.64
N ALA A 334 14.13 3.93 19.43
CA ALA A 334 12.95 3.83 20.30
C ALA A 334 11.65 3.65 19.47
N SER A 335 11.51 4.41 18.37
CA SER A 335 10.38 4.28 17.45
C SER A 335 10.35 2.91 16.78
N PHE A 336 11.50 2.41 16.30
CA PHE A 336 11.59 1.06 15.77
C PHE A 336 11.24 -0.03 16.80
N ALA A 337 11.70 0.10 18.05
CA ALA A 337 11.41 -0.87 19.10
C ALA A 337 9.89 -1.01 19.33
N PHE A 338 9.12 0.09 19.29
CA PHE A 338 7.67 0.01 19.39
C PHE A 338 6.98 -0.43 18.08
N TYR A 339 7.16 0.32 16.99
CA TYR A 339 6.42 0.11 15.75
C TYR A 339 6.90 -1.06 14.88
N GLY A 340 8.21 -1.36 14.94
CA GLY A 340 8.82 -2.47 14.22
C GLY A 340 8.83 -3.75 15.02
N SER A 341 9.35 -3.73 16.25
CA SER A 341 9.47 -4.93 17.09
C SER A 341 8.18 -5.24 17.84
N GLU A 342 7.63 -4.35 18.67
CA GLU A 342 6.51 -4.70 19.57
C GLU A 342 5.14 -4.82 18.89
N LEU A 343 4.89 -4.09 17.79
CA LEU A 343 3.64 -4.15 17.01
C LEU A 343 3.70 -5.07 15.78
N ARG A 344 4.88 -5.54 15.36
CA ARG A 344 5.04 -6.35 14.12
C ARG A 344 6.05 -7.51 14.25
N GLY A 345 6.70 -7.67 15.39
CA GLY A 345 7.65 -8.76 15.66
C GLY A 345 8.98 -8.68 14.90
N THR A 346 9.34 -7.53 14.33
CA THR A 346 10.55 -7.35 13.49
C THR A 346 11.81 -7.27 14.36
N PRO A 347 12.81 -8.18 14.22
CA PRO A 347 13.99 -8.17 15.10
C PRO A 347 15.02 -7.05 14.84
N LYS A 348 15.19 -6.60 13.60
CA LYS A 348 16.19 -5.60 13.17
C LYS A 348 15.51 -4.47 12.37
N GLN A 349 15.98 -3.23 12.50
CA GLN A 349 15.51 -2.16 11.63
C GLN A 349 16.08 -2.31 10.22
N LYS A 350 15.29 -1.96 9.20
CA LYS A 350 15.76 -1.83 7.80
C LYS A 350 17.00 -0.94 7.71
N GLU A 351 17.93 -1.33 6.85
CA GLU A 351 19.17 -0.58 6.62
C GLU A 351 18.90 0.88 6.20
N ARG A 352 19.78 1.80 6.61
CA ARG A 352 19.54 3.25 6.44
C ARG A 352 19.32 3.64 4.97
N TRP A 353 19.97 2.96 4.02
CA TRP A 353 19.77 3.19 2.60
C TRP A 353 18.38 2.76 2.10
N LYS A 354 17.82 1.64 2.59
CA LYS A 354 16.46 1.19 2.24
C LYS A 354 15.44 2.26 2.67
N ARG A 355 15.60 2.77 3.88
CA ARG A 355 14.76 3.85 4.45
C ARG A 355 14.94 5.18 3.71
N ALA A 356 16.17 5.55 3.37
CA ALA A 356 16.47 6.74 2.56
C ALA A 356 15.85 6.67 1.15
N THR A 357 15.87 5.48 0.52
CA THR A 357 15.27 5.25 -0.79
C THR A 357 13.74 5.35 -0.73
N ALA A 358 13.10 4.77 0.30
CA ALA A 358 11.67 4.92 0.51
C ALA A 358 11.26 6.39 0.74
N ALA A 359 11.98 7.12 1.60
CA ALA A 359 11.70 8.53 1.85
C ALA A 359 11.90 9.44 0.60
N VAL A 360 12.71 9.02 -0.37
CA VAL A 360 12.81 9.67 -1.69
C VAL A 360 11.63 9.30 -2.59
N ASP A 361 11.11 8.08 -2.53
CA ASP A 361 9.89 7.68 -3.25
C ASP A 361 8.67 8.48 -2.71
N ASP A 362 8.54 8.60 -1.39
CA ASP A 362 7.49 9.38 -0.74
C ASP A 362 7.51 10.88 -1.13
N ALA A 363 8.69 11.48 -1.30
CA ALA A 363 8.84 12.93 -1.52
C ALA A 363 9.07 13.34 -2.99
N LEU A 364 9.60 12.45 -3.83
CA LEU A 364 10.09 12.70 -5.20
C LEU A 364 9.79 11.52 -6.15
N GLY A 365 8.81 10.67 -5.79
CA GLY A 365 8.54 9.39 -6.44
C GLY A 365 8.30 9.44 -7.95
N GLU A 366 7.64 10.47 -8.47
CA GLU A 366 7.49 10.60 -9.93
C GLU A 366 8.80 10.95 -10.64
N ALA A 367 9.68 11.74 -10.01
CA ALA A 367 10.96 12.11 -10.60
C ALA A 367 11.91 10.89 -10.73
N VAL A 368 11.94 10.01 -9.72
CA VAL A 368 12.69 8.74 -9.81
C VAL A 368 11.94 7.68 -10.63
N GLY A 369 10.60 7.68 -10.60
CA GLY A 369 9.75 6.72 -11.30
C GLY A 369 9.79 6.84 -12.82
N LYS A 370 9.97 8.06 -13.33
CA LYS A 370 10.29 8.32 -14.74
C LYS A 370 11.55 7.60 -15.20
N ILE A 371 12.60 7.61 -14.39
CA ILE A 371 13.87 6.91 -14.66
C ILE A 371 13.70 5.40 -14.46
N TYR A 372 12.88 4.97 -13.50
CA TYR A 372 12.57 3.56 -13.26
C TYR A 372 11.93 2.90 -14.49
N VAL A 373 10.93 3.52 -15.11
CA VAL A 373 10.28 2.91 -16.29
C VAL A 373 11.13 2.96 -17.56
N GLU A 374 11.92 4.03 -17.76
CA GLU A 374 12.89 4.11 -18.87
C GLU A 374 13.91 2.96 -18.83
N LYS A 375 14.35 2.56 -17.62
CA LYS A 375 15.32 1.47 -17.43
C LYS A 375 14.71 0.07 -17.38
N TYR A 376 13.58 -0.11 -16.69
CA TYR A 376 13.15 -1.43 -16.20
C TYR A 376 11.75 -1.87 -16.66
N PHE A 377 11.02 -1.10 -17.48
CA PHE A 377 9.67 -1.47 -17.96
C PHE A 377 9.54 -1.36 -19.50
N PRO A 378 9.71 -2.47 -20.25
CA PRO A 378 9.67 -2.44 -21.70
C PRO A 378 8.24 -2.29 -22.27
N PRO A 379 8.02 -1.53 -23.35
CA PRO A 379 6.69 -1.26 -23.91
C PRO A 379 5.85 -2.51 -24.22
N SER A 380 6.47 -3.61 -24.63
CA SER A 380 5.80 -4.89 -24.91
C SER A 380 5.10 -5.53 -23.69
N SER A 381 5.47 -5.13 -22.47
CA SER A 381 4.74 -5.53 -21.25
C SER A 381 3.46 -4.71 -21.07
N LYS A 382 3.45 -3.44 -21.48
CA LYS A 382 2.23 -2.60 -21.50
C LYS A 382 1.23 -3.11 -22.54
N GLU A 383 1.70 -3.56 -23.70
CA GLU A 383 0.88 -4.20 -24.75
C GLU A 383 0.19 -5.47 -24.25
N LYS A 384 0.95 -6.45 -23.73
CA LYS A 384 0.38 -7.71 -23.18
C LYS A 384 -0.62 -7.46 -22.03
N MET A 385 -0.42 -6.41 -21.24
CA MET A 385 -1.33 -6.04 -20.16
C MET A 385 -2.63 -5.39 -20.66
N VAL A 386 -2.61 -4.68 -21.80
CA VAL A 386 -3.84 -4.19 -22.45
C VAL A 386 -4.69 -5.38 -22.92
N ASP A 387 -4.07 -6.39 -23.53
CA ASP A 387 -4.77 -7.61 -23.98
C ASP A 387 -5.38 -8.39 -22.79
N LEU A 388 -4.63 -8.55 -21.69
CA LEU A 388 -5.15 -9.19 -20.47
C LEU A 388 -6.33 -8.41 -19.88
N VAL A 389 -6.23 -7.07 -19.76
CA VAL A 389 -7.35 -6.23 -19.26
C VAL A 389 -8.56 -6.30 -20.20
N ALA A 390 -8.37 -6.39 -21.51
CA ALA A 390 -9.47 -6.58 -22.45
C ALA A 390 -10.17 -7.94 -22.25
N ASN A 391 -9.39 -9.03 -22.15
CA ASN A 391 -9.93 -10.37 -21.95
C ASN A 391 -10.67 -10.51 -20.60
N LEU A 392 -10.18 -9.88 -19.53
CA LEU A 392 -10.87 -9.81 -18.23
C LEU A 392 -12.21 -9.05 -18.31
N ARG A 393 -12.28 -7.95 -19.10
CA ARG A 393 -13.53 -7.21 -19.32
C ARG A 393 -14.55 -8.03 -20.11
N THR A 394 -14.12 -8.73 -21.17
CA THR A 394 -15.00 -9.65 -21.92
C THR A 394 -15.53 -10.76 -21.01
N ALA A 395 -14.67 -11.35 -20.18
CA ALA A 395 -15.07 -12.38 -19.23
C ALA A 395 -16.11 -11.90 -18.22
N LEU A 396 -16.00 -10.68 -17.67
CA LEU A 396 -17.05 -10.14 -16.81
C LEU A 396 -18.33 -9.83 -17.59
N GLY A 397 -18.25 -9.38 -18.85
CA GLY A 397 -19.42 -9.18 -19.71
C GLY A 397 -20.25 -10.46 -19.88
N GLU A 398 -19.61 -11.55 -20.33
CA GLU A 398 -20.26 -12.86 -20.51
C GLU A 398 -20.82 -13.44 -19.19
N ARG A 399 -20.16 -13.14 -18.05
CA ARG A 399 -20.66 -13.53 -16.73
C ARG A 399 -21.86 -12.68 -16.31
N LEU A 400 -21.84 -11.36 -16.52
CA LEU A 400 -22.98 -10.48 -16.26
C LEU A 400 -24.23 -10.90 -17.07
N GLU A 401 -24.06 -11.30 -18.34
CA GLU A 401 -25.14 -11.87 -19.17
C GLU A 401 -25.77 -13.13 -18.55
N THR A 402 -25.01 -13.90 -17.77
CA THR A 402 -25.41 -15.22 -17.25
C THR A 402 -25.71 -15.29 -15.75
N LEU A 403 -25.55 -14.19 -14.99
CA LEU A 403 -25.92 -14.14 -13.55
C LEU A 403 -27.43 -14.35 -13.34
N ASP A 404 -27.78 -15.47 -12.70
CA ASP A 404 -29.14 -15.91 -12.37
C ASP A 404 -29.89 -14.96 -11.42
N TRP A 405 -29.13 -14.28 -10.57
CA TRP A 405 -29.64 -13.51 -9.45
C TRP A 405 -29.85 -12.03 -9.75
N MET A 406 -29.31 -11.51 -10.85
CA MET A 406 -29.44 -10.10 -11.19
C MET A 406 -30.59 -9.88 -12.17
N THR A 407 -31.45 -8.88 -11.92
CA THR A 407 -32.46 -8.43 -12.88
C THR A 407 -31.82 -7.66 -14.03
N ASP A 408 -32.43 -7.71 -15.22
CA ASP A 408 -31.90 -7.07 -16.43
C ASP A 408 -31.73 -5.54 -16.29
N ALA A 409 -32.50 -4.90 -15.40
CA ALA A 409 -32.36 -3.48 -15.09
C ALA A 409 -31.05 -3.15 -14.36
N THR A 410 -30.66 -3.98 -13.38
CA THR A 410 -29.37 -3.84 -12.69
C THR A 410 -28.23 -4.36 -13.58
N ARG A 411 -28.47 -5.41 -14.39
CA ARG A 411 -27.51 -5.97 -15.35
C ARG A 411 -27.02 -4.94 -16.37
N ALA A 412 -27.96 -4.24 -17.03
CA ALA A 412 -27.65 -3.16 -17.96
C ALA A 412 -26.87 -1.99 -17.30
N LYS A 413 -26.99 -1.80 -15.98
CA LYS A 413 -26.21 -0.80 -15.22
C LYS A 413 -24.84 -1.30 -14.79
N ALA A 414 -24.68 -2.60 -14.53
CA ALA A 414 -23.39 -3.23 -14.34
C ALA A 414 -22.57 -3.23 -15.66
N GLU A 415 -23.23 -3.51 -16.79
CA GLU A 415 -22.67 -3.39 -18.15
C GLU A 415 -22.28 -1.94 -18.47
N GLU A 416 -23.14 -0.96 -18.18
CA GLU A 416 -22.80 0.46 -18.33
C GLU A 416 -21.56 0.82 -17.50
N LYS A 417 -21.50 0.39 -16.24
CA LYS A 417 -20.33 0.60 -15.38
C LYS A 417 -19.07 -0.05 -15.95
N LEU A 418 -19.15 -1.29 -16.40
CA LEU A 418 -18.04 -2.04 -16.99
C LEU A 418 -17.50 -1.37 -18.26
N SER A 419 -18.39 -0.90 -19.15
CA SER A 419 -18.02 -0.18 -20.37
C SER A 419 -17.26 1.13 -20.10
N LYS A 420 -17.49 1.75 -18.93
CA LYS A 420 -16.88 3.00 -18.49
C LYS A 420 -15.59 2.82 -17.68
N PHE A 421 -15.11 1.58 -17.43
CA PHE A 421 -13.85 1.39 -16.70
C PHE A 421 -12.66 2.00 -17.45
N ASN A 422 -11.91 2.89 -16.79
CA ASN A 422 -10.59 3.30 -17.25
C ASN A 422 -9.51 2.30 -16.78
N ALA A 423 -8.40 2.18 -17.50
CA ALA A 423 -7.27 1.31 -17.13
C ALA A 423 -5.93 2.02 -17.33
N LYS A 424 -5.16 2.12 -16.25
CA LYS A 424 -3.85 2.78 -16.19
C LYS A 424 -2.77 1.72 -15.99
N ILE A 425 -1.82 1.64 -16.94
CA ILE A 425 -0.85 0.53 -17.02
C ILE A 425 0.58 1.09 -17.14
N GLY A 426 1.46 0.65 -16.24
CA GLY A 426 2.86 1.02 -16.16
C GLY A 426 3.13 2.34 -15.42
N TYR A 427 2.78 3.46 -16.04
CA TYR A 427 3.20 4.80 -15.62
C TYR A 427 2.29 5.90 -16.19
N PRO A 428 2.27 7.11 -15.58
CA PRO A 428 1.51 8.25 -16.09
C PRO A 428 2.11 8.88 -17.35
N ASP A 429 1.24 9.40 -18.22
CA ASP A 429 1.66 10.08 -19.46
C ASP A 429 2.07 11.56 -19.24
N LYS A 430 1.74 12.12 -18.07
CA LYS A 430 2.24 13.39 -17.53
C LYS A 430 3.12 13.08 -16.31
N TRP A 431 4.08 13.96 -16.00
CA TRP A 431 4.88 13.84 -14.78
C TRP A 431 4.73 15.10 -13.92
N ARG A 432 4.69 14.92 -12.60
CA ARG A 432 4.66 15.98 -11.59
C ARG A 432 5.85 16.94 -11.76
N ASP A 433 5.56 18.25 -11.73
CA ASP A 433 6.59 19.28 -11.65
C ASP A 433 6.99 19.53 -10.19
N TYR A 434 8.27 19.31 -9.88
CA TYR A 434 8.86 19.58 -8.56
C TYR A 434 9.57 20.94 -8.47
N SER A 435 9.43 21.82 -9.47
CA SER A 435 10.12 23.12 -9.53
C SER A 435 10.04 23.93 -8.23
N GLY A 436 8.86 23.97 -7.59
CA GLY A 436 8.60 24.65 -6.32
C GLY A 436 9.16 23.98 -5.06
N LEU A 437 9.55 22.70 -5.11
CA LEU A 437 10.08 21.97 -3.95
C LEU A 437 11.56 22.34 -3.72
N GLN A 438 11.84 22.99 -2.58
CA GLN A 438 13.19 23.33 -2.15
C GLN A 438 13.81 22.23 -1.27
N ILE A 439 14.84 21.56 -1.78
CA ILE A 439 15.69 20.65 -1.02
C ILE A 439 17.00 21.35 -0.62
N VAL A 440 17.45 21.12 0.62
CA VAL A 440 18.67 21.69 1.22
C VAL A 440 19.54 20.56 1.74
N ALA A 441 20.81 20.51 1.31
CA ALA A 441 21.74 19.47 1.71
C ALA A 441 22.05 19.48 3.21
N GLY A 442 22.03 18.31 3.85
CA GLY A 442 22.24 18.09 5.28
C GLY A 442 21.04 18.42 6.16
N ASP A 443 19.88 18.76 5.62
CA ASP A 443 18.68 19.20 6.36
C ASP A 443 17.54 18.18 6.32
N ALA A 444 17.74 17.00 6.90
CA ALA A 444 16.78 15.89 6.86
C ALA A 444 15.36 16.28 7.31
N TYR A 445 15.22 16.84 8.52
CA TYR A 445 13.93 17.29 9.06
C TYR A 445 13.28 18.37 8.19
N GLY A 446 14.03 19.43 7.82
CA GLY A 446 13.48 20.50 7.01
C GLY A 446 13.14 20.08 5.58
N ASN A 447 13.87 19.12 4.99
CA ASN A 447 13.52 18.53 3.70
C ASN A 447 12.20 17.76 3.77
N ALA A 448 12.00 16.95 4.82
CA ALA A 448 10.74 16.24 5.04
C ALA A 448 9.57 17.21 5.23
N ALA A 449 9.74 18.26 6.06
CA ALA A 449 8.71 19.28 6.28
C ALA A 449 8.40 20.12 5.02
N ARG A 450 9.39 20.40 4.17
CA ARG A 450 9.19 21.09 2.88
C ARG A 450 8.52 20.19 1.84
N ALA A 451 8.77 18.88 1.85
CA ALA A 451 8.05 17.92 1.00
C ALA A 451 6.57 17.82 1.41
N GLU A 452 6.28 17.68 2.71
CA GLU A 452 4.91 17.65 3.25
C GLU A 452 4.10 18.88 2.82
N LYS A 453 4.66 20.08 3.04
CA LYS A 453 4.00 21.33 2.63
C LYS A 453 3.87 21.44 1.10
N PHE A 454 4.86 21.01 0.33
CA PHE A 454 4.78 21.05 -1.13
C PHE A 454 3.65 20.14 -1.68
N GLU A 455 3.44 18.97 -1.08
CA GLU A 455 2.32 18.11 -1.46
C GLU A 455 0.98 18.73 -1.05
N TRP A 456 0.87 19.25 0.17
CA TRP A 456 -0.34 19.93 0.62
C TRP A 456 -0.69 21.15 -0.25
N ASP A 457 0.29 21.99 -0.60
CA ASP A 457 0.08 23.16 -1.45
C ASP A 457 -0.40 22.76 -2.86
N PHE A 458 0.06 21.62 -3.39
CA PHE A 458 -0.47 21.04 -4.63
C PHE A 458 -1.89 20.52 -4.45
N GLU A 459 -2.16 19.72 -3.41
CA GLU A 459 -3.47 19.15 -3.09
C GLU A 459 -4.54 20.26 -2.98
N VAL A 460 -4.20 21.38 -2.32
CA VAL A 460 -5.02 22.61 -2.24
C VAL A 460 -5.21 23.28 -3.59
N SER A 461 -4.16 23.39 -4.41
CA SER A 461 -4.22 24.07 -5.72
C SER A 461 -5.22 23.47 -6.71
N ARG A 462 -5.67 22.23 -6.48
CA ARG A 462 -6.70 21.56 -7.29
C ARG A 462 -8.15 21.96 -6.92
N LEU A 463 -8.38 22.55 -5.74
CA LEU A 463 -9.73 22.97 -5.32
C LEU A 463 -10.27 24.07 -6.23
N GLY A 464 -11.57 23.98 -6.57
CA GLY A 464 -12.20 24.84 -7.58
C GLY A 464 -11.81 24.51 -9.04
N GLY A 465 -10.81 23.64 -9.26
CA GLY A 465 -10.46 23.09 -10.55
C GLY A 465 -11.24 21.81 -10.91
N PRO A 466 -11.24 21.41 -12.20
CA PRO A 466 -11.78 20.13 -12.63
C PRO A 466 -10.82 18.98 -12.25
N VAL A 467 -11.36 17.79 -12.01
CA VAL A 467 -10.57 16.59 -11.69
C VAL A 467 -9.70 16.15 -12.87
N ASP A 468 -8.37 16.16 -12.69
CA ASP A 468 -7.44 15.64 -13.71
C ASP A 468 -7.39 14.12 -13.66
N ARG A 469 -8.23 13.49 -14.50
CA ARG A 469 -8.34 12.03 -14.61
C ARG A 469 -7.08 11.33 -15.10
N SER A 470 -6.00 12.05 -15.43
CA SER A 470 -4.68 11.46 -15.73
C SER A 470 -3.72 11.39 -14.54
N GLU A 471 -4.05 11.94 -13.36
CA GLU A 471 -3.30 11.75 -12.10
C GLU A 471 -3.26 10.27 -11.66
N TRP A 472 -2.22 9.84 -10.95
CA TRP A 472 -2.07 8.48 -10.41
C TRP A 472 -1.93 8.51 -8.89
N GLY A 473 -2.56 7.55 -8.20
CA GLY A 473 -2.45 7.37 -6.74
C GLY A 473 -1.29 6.50 -6.27
N MET A 474 -0.43 6.03 -7.18
CA MET A 474 0.75 5.21 -6.90
C MET A 474 1.86 5.48 -7.90
N THR A 475 3.11 5.42 -7.45
CA THR A 475 4.30 5.61 -8.29
C THR A 475 4.59 4.35 -9.13
N PRO A 476 5.20 4.44 -10.33
CA PRO A 476 5.46 3.27 -11.20
C PRO A 476 6.23 2.11 -10.55
N GLN A 477 7.09 2.43 -9.58
CA GLN A 477 7.92 1.51 -8.79
C GLN A 477 7.16 0.82 -7.64
N THR A 478 5.94 1.26 -7.32
CA THR A 478 5.09 0.69 -6.26
C THR A 478 4.65 -0.73 -6.63
N VAL A 479 4.87 -1.68 -5.71
CA VAL A 479 4.47 -3.09 -5.88
C VAL A 479 3.09 -3.29 -5.26
N ASN A 480 2.07 -2.82 -5.97
CA ASN A 480 0.66 -3.00 -5.64
C ASN A 480 -0.22 -2.75 -6.88
N ALA A 481 -1.54 -2.83 -6.75
CA ALA A 481 -2.51 -2.30 -7.69
C ALA A 481 -3.60 -1.50 -6.94
N TYR A 482 -4.52 -0.82 -7.64
CA TYR A 482 -5.72 -0.25 -7.02
C TYR A 482 -6.90 -0.03 -7.98
N TYR A 483 -8.12 -0.08 -7.42
CA TYR A 483 -9.35 0.47 -7.99
C TYR A 483 -9.72 1.80 -7.32
N ASN A 484 -10.11 2.80 -8.11
CA ASN A 484 -10.67 4.05 -7.59
C ASN A 484 -12.16 4.19 -7.95
N PRO A 485 -13.08 4.17 -6.97
CA PRO A 485 -14.53 4.22 -7.22
C PRO A 485 -15.07 5.57 -7.69
N THR A 486 -14.35 6.69 -7.50
CA THR A 486 -14.82 8.01 -7.97
C THR A 486 -14.34 8.35 -9.37
N LEU A 487 -13.31 7.64 -9.87
CA LEU A 487 -12.86 7.72 -11.26
C LEU A 487 -13.32 6.54 -12.12
N ASN A 488 -13.80 5.46 -11.49
CA ASN A 488 -14.14 4.17 -12.08
C ASN A 488 -12.96 3.59 -12.88
N GLU A 489 -11.80 3.47 -12.23
CA GLU A 489 -10.55 3.07 -12.90
C GLU A 489 -9.75 2.04 -12.11
N ILE A 490 -9.00 1.21 -12.84
CA ILE A 490 -8.06 0.21 -12.32
C ILE A 490 -6.63 0.55 -12.73
N VAL A 491 -5.67 0.40 -11.83
CA VAL A 491 -4.32 0.94 -11.99
C VAL A 491 -3.26 -0.07 -11.59
N PHE A 492 -2.32 -0.33 -12.51
CA PHE A 492 -1.24 -1.29 -12.38
C PHE A 492 0.12 -0.62 -12.65
N PRO A 493 0.81 -0.13 -11.61
CA PRO A 493 2.19 0.34 -11.68
C PRO A 493 3.16 -0.65 -12.36
N ALA A 494 4.19 -0.13 -13.03
CA ALA A 494 5.18 -0.94 -13.74
C ALA A 494 5.85 -2.03 -12.88
N ALA A 495 5.97 -1.84 -11.56
CA ALA A 495 6.64 -2.79 -10.69
C ALA A 495 5.82 -4.04 -10.33
N ILE A 496 4.48 -4.00 -10.27
CA ILE A 496 3.67 -5.22 -10.05
C ILE A 496 3.63 -6.11 -11.30
N LEU A 497 3.97 -5.56 -12.47
CA LEU A 497 3.99 -6.23 -13.78
C LEU A 497 5.28 -7.04 -13.97
N GLN A 498 5.58 -7.91 -13.00
CA GLN A 498 6.81 -8.71 -12.90
C GLN A 498 6.56 -10.07 -12.22
N GLU A 499 7.50 -11.01 -12.36
CA GLU A 499 7.44 -12.36 -11.81
C GLU A 499 7.48 -12.35 -10.26
N PRO A 500 6.56 -13.07 -9.56
CA PRO A 500 5.70 -14.15 -10.09
C PRO A 500 4.32 -13.73 -10.63
N PHE A 501 3.93 -12.45 -10.58
CA PHE A 501 2.59 -12.02 -11.01
C PHE A 501 2.46 -12.04 -12.53
N PHE A 502 3.42 -11.44 -13.22
CA PHE A 502 3.48 -11.38 -14.68
C PHE A 502 4.87 -11.72 -15.19
N ASP A 503 4.98 -12.76 -16.00
CA ASP A 503 6.20 -13.11 -16.73
C ASP A 503 5.85 -13.22 -18.22
N PRO A 504 6.41 -12.35 -19.09
CA PRO A 504 6.08 -12.36 -20.52
C PRO A 504 6.53 -13.65 -21.24
N ASN A 505 7.35 -14.51 -20.62
CA ASN A 505 7.80 -15.79 -21.15
C ASN A 505 7.07 -17.00 -20.56
N ALA A 506 6.29 -16.84 -19.48
CA ALA A 506 5.56 -17.92 -18.81
C ALA A 506 4.33 -18.42 -19.60
N ASP A 507 3.89 -19.64 -19.28
CA ASP A 507 2.66 -20.23 -19.81
C ASP A 507 1.44 -19.35 -19.48
N PRO A 508 0.48 -19.15 -20.42
CA PRO A 508 -0.64 -18.26 -20.20
C PRO A 508 -1.46 -18.54 -18.94
N ALA A 509 -1.64 -19.80 -18.54
CA ALA A 509 -2.41 -20.14 -17.34
C ALA A 509 -1.76 -19.56 -16.07
N VAL A 510 -0.43 -19.47 -16.03
CA VAL A 510 0.32 -18.83 -14.93
C VAL A 510 0.03 -17.34 -14.87
N ASN A 511 0.15 -16.63 -16.00
CA ASN A 511 -0.13 -15.20 -16.07
C ASN A 511 -1.59 -14.87 -15.73
N TYR A 512 -2.55 -15.70 -16.14
CA TYR A 512 -3.95 -15.53 -15.76
C TYR A 512 -4.22 -15.82 -14.28
N GLY A 513 -3.60 -16.86 -13.69
CA GLY A 513 -3.74 -17.16 -12.26
C GLY A 513 -3.01 -16.17 -11.34
N GLY A 514 -1.98 -15.49 -11.86
CA GLY A 514 -1.24 -14.42 -11.20
C GLY A 514 -1.84 -13.05 -11.47
N ILE A 515 -1.22 -12.25 -12.36
CA ILE A 515 -1.65 -10.89 -12.65
C ILE A 515 -3.09 -10.83 -13.19
N GLY A 516 -3.57 -11.85 -13.92
CA GLY A 516 -4.96 -11.89 -14.38
C GLY A 516 -5.98 -11.91 -13.24
N ALA A 517 -5.68 -12.63 -12.15
CA ALA A 517 -6.50 -12.64 -10.95
C ALA A 517 -6.42 -11.31 -10.19
N VAL A 518 -5.27 -10.63 -10.19
CA VAL A 518 -5.12 -9.26 -9.66
C VAL A 518 -5.92 -8.24 -10.49
N ILE A 519 -5.87 -8.31 -11.84
CA ILE A 519 -6.71 -7.48 -12.71
C ILE A 519 -8.20 -7.73 -12.42
N GLY A 520 -8.58 -9.00 -12.27
CA GLY A 520 -9.94 -9.39 -11.88
C GLY A 520 -10.33 -8.84 -10.50
N HIS A 521 -9.41 -8.82 -9.54
CA HIS A 521 -9.63 -8.28 -8.19
C HIS A 521 -9.93 -6.77 -8.23
N GLU A 522 -9.14 -5.98 -8.97
CA GLU A 522 -9.40 -4.54 -9.15
C GLU A 522 -10.70 -4.26 -9.92
N ILE A 523 -11.08 -5.12 -10.87
CA ILE A 523 -12.40 -5.03 -11.52
C ILE A 523 -13.51 -5.40 -10.53
N GLY A 524 -13.29 -6.42 -9.69
CA GLY A 524 -14.19 -6.89 -8.64
C GLY A 524 -14.49 -5.83 -7.59
N HIS A 525 -13.50 -4.99 -7.24
CA HIS A 525 -13.70 -3.80 -6.40
C HIS A 525 -14.69 -2.78 -7.00
N GLY A 526 -14.93 -2.78 -8.31
CA GLY A 526 -16.04 -2.00 -8.89
C GLY A 526 -17.43 -2.48 -8.49
N PHE A 527 -17.54 -3.70 -7.98
CA PHE A 527 -18.80 -4.39 -7.71
C PHE A 527 -18.85 -5.01 -6.30
N ASP A 528 -17.88 -4.71 -5.42
CA ASP A 528 -17.90 -5.14 -4.01
C ASP A 528 -18.96 -4.42 -3.16
N ASP A 529 -19.02 -4.72 -1.86
CA ASP A 529 -20.01 -4.20 -0.92
C ASP A 529 -20.07 -2.66 -0.82
N GLN A 530 -19.03 -1.95 -1.27
CA GLN A 530 -18.92 -0.49 -1.27
C GLN A 530 -18.68 0.08 -2.69
N GLY A 531 -17.98 -0.65 -3.55
CA GLY A 531 -17.75 -0.32 -4.95
C GLY A 531 -19.01 -0.31 -5.79
N ARG A 532 -19.94 -1.26 -5.52
CA ARG A 532 -21.26 -1.30 -6.18
C ARG A 532 -22.07 -0.02 -6.01
N LYS A 533 -21.75 0.81 -5.01
CA LYS A 533 -22.44 2.05 -4.68
C LYS A 533 -21.98 3.24 -5.53
N SER A 534 -20.92 3.11 -6.32
CA SER A 534 -20.60 4.08 -7.38
C SER A 534 -21.13 3.59 -8.72
N ASN A 535 -21.75 4.48 -9.50
CA ASN A 535 -22.12 4.21 -10.89
C ASN A 535 -20.88 4.21 -11.82
N GLY A 536 -21.09 4.05 -13.13
CA GLY A 536 -20.00 4.05 -14.12
C GLY A 536 -19.25 5.38 -14.31
N ASP A 537 -19.82 6.50 -13.86
CA ASP A 537 -19.19 7.82 -13.90
C ASP A 537 -18.43 8.16 -12.60
N GLY A 538 -18.55 7.27 -11.59
CA GLY A 538 -17.92 7.35 -10.27
C GLY A 538 -18.85 7.83 -9.15
N VAL A 539 -20.04 8.36 -9.48
CA VAL A 539 -20.99 8.98 -8.55
C VAL A 539 -21.49 7.97 -7.53
N LEU A 540 -21.36 8.26 -6.23
CA LEU A 540 -21.92 7.51 -5.10
C LEU A 540 -23.46 7.66 -5.07
N ILE A 541 -24.14 6.71 -5.71
CA ILE A 541 -25.59 6.66 -5.90
C ILE A 541 -26.05 5.19 -5.95
N ASP A 542 -27.19 4.86 -5.37
CA ASP A 542 -27.77 3.53 -5.55
C ASP A 542 -28.40 3.44 -6.95
N TRP A 543 -27.91 2.49 -7.75
CA TRP A 543 -28.37 2.21 -9.12
C TRP A 543 -28.97 0.81 -9.28
N TRP A 544 -29.11 0.07 -8.16
CA TRP A 544 -29.62 -1.29 -8.12
C TRP A 544 -31.13 -1.31 -7.87
N THR A 545 -31.80 -2.41 -8.23
CA THR A 545 -33.10 -2.71 -7.63
C THR A 545 -32.92 -3.16 -6.17
N SER A 546 -33.90 -2.89 -5.31
CA SER A 546 -33.88 -3.37 -3.91
C SER A 546 -33.89 -4.90 -3.81
N GLU A 547 -34.43 -5.59 -4.83
CA GLU A 547 -34.38 -7.05 -4.91
C GLU A 547 -32.96 -7.55 -5.19
N ASP A 548 -32.26 -6.97 -6.18
CA ASP A 548 -30.88 -7.32 -6.49
C ASP A 548 -29.93 -7.00 -5.32
N ALA A 549 -30.17 -5.89 -4.63
CA ALA A 549 -29.37 -5.49 -3.47
C ALA A 549 -29.45 -6.51 -2.32
N GLU A 550 -30.65 -7.03 -2.01
CA GLU A 550 -30.82 -8.10 -1.02
C GLU A 550 -30.30 -9.47 -1.53
N ARG A 551 -30.45 -9.78 -2.83
CA ARG A 551 -29.91 -11.02 -3.44
C ARG A 551 -28.37 -11.07 -3.45
N PHE A 552 -27.70 -9.93 -3.61
CA PHE A 552 -26.25 -9.78 -3.45
C PHE A 552 -25.84 -9.83 -1.98
N LYS A 553 -26.55 -9.11 -1.10
CA LYS A 553 -26.30 -9.09 0.34
C LYS A 553 -26.36 -10.50 0.94
N ALA A 554 -27.35 -11.32 0.59
CA ALA A 554 -27.43 -12.71 1.04
C ALA A 554 -26.22 -13.57 0.61
N ARG A 555 -25.61 -13.28 -0.55
CA ARG A 555 -24.38 -13.95 -1.02
C ARG A 555 -23.14 -13.44 -0.28
N ALA A 556 -23.05 -12.13 -0.04
CA ALA A 556 -22.00 -11.52 0.76
C ALA A 556 -22.07 -11.99 2.24
N GLU A 557 -23.25 -12.10 2.83
CA GLU A 557 -23.47 -12.65 4.17
C GLU A 557 -23.00 -14.11 4.27
N LYS A 558 -23.25 -14.94 3.23
CA LYS A 558 -22.74 -16.32 3.15
C LYS A 558 -21.20 -16.36 3.07
N LEU A 559 -20.57 -15.46 2.31
CA LEU A 559 -19.12 -15.31 2.26
C LEU A 559 -18.56 -14.85 3.62
N GLY A 560 -19.23 -13.89 4.26
CA GLY A 560 -18.88 -13.41 5.59
C GLY A 560 -18.97 -14.51 6.65
N ALA A 561 -20.00 -15.36 6.59
CA ALA A 561 -20.15 -16.52 7.45
C ALA A 561 -19.02 -17.53 7.25
N GLN A 562 -18.55 -17.77 6.02
CA GLN A 562 -17.36 -18.59 5.76
C GLN A 562 -16.12 -17.99 6.44
N TYR A 563 -15.81 -16.72 6.17
CA TYR A 563 -14.59 -16.09 6.69
C TYR A 563 -14.62 -15.84 8.21
N ALA A 564 -15.81 -15.76 8.83
CA ALA A 564 -15.97 -15.73 10.29
C ALA A 564 -15.47 -17.00 11.00
N THR A 565 -15.30 -18.12 10.29
CA THR A 565 -14.77 -19.38 10.86
C THR A 565 -13.24 -19.40 10.95
N TYR A 566 -12.55 -18.42 10.36
CA TYR A 566 -11.10 -18.43 10.23
C TYR A 566 -10.40 -17.70 11.39
N GLU A 567 -9.64 -18.45 12.18
CA GLU A 567 -8.82 -17.97 13.29
C GLU A 567 -7.36 -18.49 13.14
N PRO A 568 -6.46 -17.73 12.50
CA PRO A 568 -5.08 -18.18 12.26
C PRO A 568 -4.17 -18.03 13.49
N VAL A 569 -4.61 -17.27 14.50
CA VAL A 569 -3.95 -17.08 15.79
C VAL A 569 -5.05 -17.04 16.84
N ALA A 570 -4.95 -17.85 17.90
CA ALA A 570 -5.98 -17.95 18.92
C ALA A 570 -6.22 -16.61 19.65
N GLY A 571 -7.48 -16.19 19.74
CA GLY A 571 -7.89 -14.85 20.20
C GLY A 571 -7.99 -13.80 19.08
N PHE A 572 -7.69 -14.17 17.83
CA PHE A 572 -7.65 -13.28 16.66
C PHE A 572 -8.38 -13.90 15.46
N PRO A 573 -9.72 -14.07 15.54
CA PRO A 573 -10.53 -14.44 14.37
C PRO A 573 -10.57 -13.32 13.34
N VAL A 574 -10.69 -13.68 12.06
CA VAL A 574 -10.89 -12.75 10.95
C VAL A 574 -12.23 -12.01 11.12
N ASN A 575 -12.22 -10.69 10.94
CA ASN A 575 -13.43 -9.86 10.97
C ASN A 575 -14.04 -9.76 9.55
N PRO A 576 -15.09 -10.52 9.21
CA PRO A 576 -15.63 -10.55 7.85
C PRO A 576 -16.23 -9.20 7.40
N ASN A 577 -16.63 -8.33 8.33
CA ASN A 577 -17.16 -7.00 7.99
C ASN A 577 -16.04 -6.03 7.58
N LEU A 578 -14.84 -6.22 8.14
CA LEU A 578 -13.63 -5.53 7.71
C LEU A 578 -13.16 -6.08 6.35
N THR A 579 -13.14 -7.41 6.18
CA THR A 579 -12.56 -8.05 4.99
C THR A 579 -13.52 -8.30 3.82
N MET A 580 -14.78 -7.85 3.89
CA MET A 580 -15.81 -8.19 2.90
C MET A 580 -15.42 -7.81 1.46
N GLY A 581 -14.90 -6.59 1.26
CA GLY A 581 -14.55 -6.09 -0.08
C GLY A 581 -13.48 -6.94 -0.73
N GLU A 582 -12.39 -7.18 -0.01
CA GLU A 582 -11.25 -7.98 -0.46
C GLU A 582 -11.65 -9.41 -0.78
N ASN A 583 -12.49 -10.01 0.08
CA ASN A 583 -12.97 -11.38 -0.11
C ASN A 583 -13.90 -11.51 -1.34
N ILE A 584 -14.72 -10.49 -1.63
CA ILE A 584 -15.53 -10.41 -2.86
C ILE A 584 -14.64 -10.15 -4.08
N GLY A 585 -13.65 -9.27 -3.95
CA GLY A 585 -12.65 -8.95 -4.96
C GLY A 585 -11.85 -10.18 -5.38
N ASP A 586 -11.34 -10.96 -4.42
CA ASP A 586 -10.62 -12.21 -4.70
C ASP A 586 -11.49 -13.25 -5.39
N LEU A 587 -12.69 -13.50 -4.86
CA LEU A 587 -13.58 -14.54 -5.38
C LEU A 587 -14.11 -14.20 -6.79
N GLY A 588 -14.50 -12.94 -7.00
CA GLY A 588 -14.85 -12.44 -8.33
C GLY A 588 -13.63 -12.42 -9.25
N GLY A 589 -12.48 -11.97 -8.75
CA GLY A 589 -11.25 -11.81 -9.51
C GLY A 589 -10.70 -13.10 -10.07
N LEU A 590 -10.56 -14.13 -9.23
CA LEU A 590 -10.11 -15.44 -9.68
C LEU A 590 -11.14 -16.12 -10.60
N SER A 591 -12.44 -15.92 -10.36
CA SER A 591 -13.51 -16.43 -11.22
C SER A 591 -13.51 -15.78 -12.61
N MET A 592 -13.35 -14.46 -12.69
CA MET A 592 -13.19 -13.72 -13.95
C MET A 592 -11.90 -14.11 -14.68
N ALA A 593 -10.79 -14.23 -13.95
CA ALA A 593 -9.49 -14.60 -14.53
C ALA A 593 -9.48 -16.03 -15.09
N TYR A 594 -10.15 -16.97 -14.42
CA TYR A 594 -10.30 -18.34 -14.92
C TYR A 594 -11.16 -18.39 -16.19
N HIS A 595 -12.25 -17.61 -16.24
CA HIS A 595 -13.08 -17.50 -17.44
C HIS A 595 -12.31 -16.84 -18.60
N ALA A 596 -11.60 -15.74 -18.34
CA ALA A 596 -10.76 -15.06 -19.33
C ALA A 596 -9.61 -15.95 -19.85
N TYR A 597 -9.04 -16.79 -18.99
CA TYR A 597 -8.08 -17.82 -19.38
C TYR A 597 -8.72 -18.84 -20.32
N LYS A 598 -9.89 -19.40 -20.01
CA LYS A 598 -10.61 -20.33 -20.90
C LYS A 598 -10.96 -19.70 -22.25
N LEU A 599 -11.36 -18.42 -22.28
CA LEU A 599 -11.56 -17.67 -23.52
C LEU A 599 -10.27 -17.55 -24.35
N SER A 600 -9.12 -17.31 -23.71
CA SER A 600 -7.82 -17.17 -24.39
C SER A 600 -7.38 -18.43 -25.15
N LEU A 601 -7.90 -19.60 -24.79
CA LEU A 601 -7.63 -20.87 -25.48
C LEU A 601 -8.40 -21.00 -26.81
N GLY A 602 -9.41 -20.16 -27.08
CA GLY A 602 -10.18 -20.20 -28.33
C GLY A 602 -10.93 -21.52 -28.58
N GLY A 603 -11.19 -22.31 -27.52
CA GLY A 603 -11.77 -23.65 -27.61
C GLY A 603 -10.77 -24.79 -27.84
N ALA A 604 -9.46 -24.52 -27.84
CA ALA A 604 -8.43 -25.55 -27.80
C ALA A 604 -8.21 -26.10 -26.38
N GLU A 605 -7.68 -27.32 -26.26
CA GLU A 605 -7.17 -27.84 -24.99
C GLU A 605 -5.82 -27.17 -24.64
N ALA A 606 -5.65 -26.76 -23.39
CA ALA A 606 -4.37 -26.25 -22.91
C ALA A 606 -3.32 -27.37 -22.86
N PRO A 607 -2.04 -27.10 -23.21
CA PRO A 607 -1.01 -28.11 -23.18
C PRO A 607 -0.78 -28.63 -21.76
N VAL A 608 -0.53 -29.93 -21.61
CA VAL A 608 -0.02 -30.51 -20.35
C VAL A 608 1.49 -30.25 -20.29
N ILE A 609 1.95 -29.66 -19.18
CA ILE A 609 3.37 -29.33 -18.94
C ILE A 609 3.77 -29.93 -17.60
N ASP A 610 4.87 -30.68 -17.56
CA ASP A 610 5.37 -31.41 -16.37
C ASP A 610 4.32 -32.33 -15.70
N GLY A 611 3.38 -32.85 -16.49
CA GLY A 611 2.26 -33.67 -16.04
C GLY A 611 1.04 -32.89 -15.53
N LEU A 612 1.15 -31.56 -15.43
CA LEU A 612 0.10 -30.68 -14.91
C LEU A 612 -0.79 -30.13 -16.04
N THR A 613 -2.10 -30.16 -15.83
CA THR A 613 -3.07 -29.51 -16.73
C THR A 613 -2.94 -27.98 -16.64
N GLY A 614 -3.40 -27.26 -17.66
CA GLY A 614 -3.43 -25.80 -17.60
C GLY A 614 -4.26 -25.25 -16.44
N ASP A 615 -5.31 -25.97 -16.04
CA ASP A 615 -6.19 -25.56 -14.94
C ASP A 615 -5.50 -25.75 -13.58
N GLN A 616 -4.74 -26.83 -13.42
CA GLN A 616 -3.83 -27.00 -12.28
C GLN A 616 -2.80 -25.86 -12.24
N ARG A 617 -2.12 -25.55 -13.36
CA ARG A 617 -1.14 -24.44 -13.43
C ARG A 617 -1.74 -23.09 -13.04
N PHE A 618 -2.96 -22.80 -13.46
CA PHE A 618 -3.70 -21.59 -13.08
C PHE A 618 -3.86 -21.47 -11.56
N PHE A 619 -4.39 -22.52 -10.90
CA PHE A 619 -4.59 -22.49 -9.44
C PHE A 619 -3.28 -22.54 -8.65
N LEU A 620 -2.25 -23.24 -9.14
CA LEU A 620 -0.90 -23.20 -8.56
C LEU A 620 -0.33 -21.77 -8.59
N SER A 621 -0.51 -21.03 -9.70
CA SER A 621 -0.08 -19.64 -9.81
C SER A 621 -0.76 -18.73 -8.78
N TRP A 622 -2.10 -18.83 -8.65
CA TRP A 622 -2.85 -18.10 -7.61
C TRP A 622 -2.32 -18.38 -6.20
N ALA A 623 -2.07 -19.65 -5.87
CA ALA A 623 -1.53 -19.99 -4.56
C ALA A 623 -0.09 -19.49 -4.35
N GLN A 624 0.73 -19.37 -5.41
CA GLN A 624 2.11 -18.87 -5.31
C GLN A 624 2.25 -17.34 -5.29
N VAL A 625 1.33 -16.56 -5.89
CA VAL A 625 1.34 -15.09 -5.68
C VAL A 625 1.05 -14.72 -4.22
N TRP A 626 0.34 -15.58 -3.49
CA TRP A 626 0.10 -15.45 -2.05
C TRP A 626 1.16 -16.10 -1.14
N LYS A 627 2.19 -16.78 -1.68
CA LYS A 627 3.28 -17.42 -0.91
C LYS A 627 3.93 -16.42 0.07
N ARG A 628 3.62 -16.52 1.35
CA ARG A 628 4.04 -15.55 2.39
C ARG A 628 4.19 -16.18 3.78
N ALA A 629 5.37 -16.01 4.36
CA ALA A 629 5.66 -16.28 5.78
C ALA A 629 5.43 -14.99 6.60
N VAL A 630 4.80 -15.10 7.78
CA VAL A 630 4.39 -13.96 8.62
C VAL A 630 4.76 -14.22 10.07
N ARG A 631 5.31 -13.23 10.79
CA ARG A 631 5.54 -13.30 12.25
C ARG A 631 4.22 -13.07 13.00
N GLU A 632 3.99 -13.79 14.09
CA GLU A 632 2.69 -13.82 14.80
C GLU A 632 2.15 -12.42 15.16
N GLU A 633 3.00 -11.52 15.66
CA GLU A 633 2.60 -10.14 16.01
C GLU A 633 2.12 -9.32 14.80
N GLN A 634 2.74 -9.52 13.62
CA GLN A 634 2.30 -8.90 12.37
C GLN A 634 0.97 -9.48 11.88
N LEU A 635 0.70 -10.76 12.16
CA LEU A 635 -0.55 -11.41 11.82
C LEU A 635 -1.70 -10.93 12.73
N LYS A 636 -1.46 -10.84 14.05
CA LYS A 636 -2.37 -10.19 15.02
C LYS A 636 -2.70 -8.76 14.62
N ASN A 637 -1.68 -7.99 14.22
CA ASN A 637 -1.85 -6.62 13.74
C ASN A 637 -2.67 -6.56 12.44
N GLN A 638 -2.35 -7.40 11.44
CA GLN A 638 -3.12 -7.50 10.19
C GLN A 638 -4.62 -7.72 10.48
N ILE A 639 -4.96 -8.71 11.31
CA ILE A 639 -6.34 -9.08 11.64
C ILE A 639 -7.11 -7.93 12.31
N ALA A 640 -6.42 -7.02 13.01
CA ALA A 640 -7.03 -5.85 13.63
C ALA A 640 -7.19 -4.65 12.69
N THR A 641 -6.32 -4.48 11.69
CA THR A 641 -6.20 -3.22 10.93
C THR A 641 -6.45 -3.31 9.43
N ASP A 642 -6.20 -4.47 8.84
CA ASP A 642 -6.10 -4.66 7.39
C ASP A 642 -7.44 -5.17 6.83
N PRO A 643 -8.01 -4.57 5.77
CA PRO A 643 -9.14 -5.18 5.07
C PRO A 643 -8.77 -6.52 4.42
N HIS A 644 -7.50 -6.80 4.12
CA HIS A 644 -7.14 -8.05 3.46
C HIS A 644 -7.10 -9.23 4.43
N SER A 645 -7.84 -10.30 4.10
CA SER A 645 -7.70 -11.60 4.76
C SER A 645 -6.24 -12.11 4.72
N PRO A 646 -5.78 -12.85 5.75
CA PRO A 646 -4.49 -13.53 5.72
C PRO A 646 -4.31 -14.41 4.48
N ALA A 647 -3.08 -14.48 3.95
CA ALA A 647 -2.76 -15.07 2.65
C ALA A 647 -3.31 -16.51 2.46
N GLN A 648 -3.19 -17.36 3.49
CA GLN A 648 -3.73 -18.72 3.49
C GLN A 648 -5.25 -18.79 3.22
N TYR A 649 -6.01 -17.77 3.62
CA TYR A 649 -7.45 -17.70 3.39
C TYR A 649 -7.81 -17.02 2.07
N ARG A 650 -6.99 -16.09 1.55
CA ARG A 650 -7.10 -15.62 0.15
C ARG A 650 -6.86 -16.76 -0.85
N VAL A 651 -6.12 -17.80 -0.45
CA VAL A 651 -6.03 -19.06 -1.20
C VAL A 651 -7.19 -20.00 -0.86
N ASN A 652 -7.17 -20.63 0.31
CA ASN A 652 -8.09 -21.73 0.67
C ASN A 652 -9.56 -21.30 0.70
N GLY A 653 -9.85 -20.08 1.17
CA GLY A 653 -11.20 -19.52 1.25
C GLY A 653 -11.77 -19.07 -0.09
N VAL A 654 -10.96 -19.04 -1.16
CA VAL A 654 -11.38 -18.67 -2.51
C VAL A 654 -11.51 -19.92 -3.38
N VAL A 655 -10.48 -20.77 -3.46
CA VAL A 655 -10.49 -21.94 -4.35
C VAL A 655 -11.61 -22.93 -4.01
N ARG A 656 -11.97 -23.07 -2.72
CA ARG A 656 -13.10 -23.92 -2.28
C ARG A 656 -14.47 -23.48 -2.78
N ASN A 657 -14.59 -22.29 -3.38
CA ASN A 657 -15.84 -21.80 -3.98
C ASN A 657 -15.89 -22.00 -5.51
N MET A 658 -14.83 -22.50 -6.14
CA MET A 658 -14.73 -22.66 -7.60
C MET A 658 -14.77 -24.13 -8.02
N ASP A 659 -15.85 -24.56 -8.71
CA ASP A 659 -16.02 -25.97 -9.13
C ASP A 659 -14.82 -26.53 -9.91
N ALA A 660 -14.23 -25.71 -10.79
CA ALA A 660 -13.06 -26.05 -11.58
C ALA A 660 -11.82 -26.45 -10.76
N TRP A 661 -11.71 -25.99 -9.51
CA TRP A 661 -10.63 -26.39 -8.61
C TRP A 661 -10.86 -27.83 -8.09
N TYR A 662 -12.11 -28.19 -7.78
CA TYR A 662 -12.48 -29.57 -7.44
C TYR A 662 -12.19 -30.52 -8.60
N GLU A 663 -12.51 -30.11 -9.83
CA GLU A 663 -12.20 -30.89 -11.04
C GLU A 663 -10.68 -31.01 -11.31
N ALA A 664 -9.93 -29.93 -11.08
CA ALA A 664 -8.48 -29.88 -11.33
C ALA A 664 -7.65 -30.70 -10.32
N PHE A 665 -8.11 -30.86 -9.07
CA PHE A 665 -7.38 -31.57 -8.02
C PHE A 665 -8.08 -32.83 -7.48
N GLY A 666 -9.29 -33.13 -7.94
CA GLY A 666 -10.03 -34.35 -7.58
C GLY A 666 -10.77 -34.30 -6.25
N VAL A 667 -11.03 -33.10 -5.72
CA VAL A 667 -11.47 -32.85 -4.34
C VAL A 667 -12.87 -33.43 -4.06
N THR A 668 -12.98 -34.18 -2.96
CA THR A 668 -14.13 -34.99 -2.55
C THR A 668 -14.73 -34.54 -1.22
N ALA A 669 -15.85 -35.14 -0.82
CA ALA A 669 -16.52 -34.82 0.45
C ALA A 669 -15.80 -35.36 1.71
N ASP A 670 -14.66 -36.06 1.54
CA ASP A 670 -13.82 -36.52 2.65
C ASP A 670 -12.71 -35.51 3.03
N ASP A 671 -12.55 -34.40 2.26
CA ASP A 671 -11.41 -33.46 2.36
C ASP A 671 -11.78 -32.13 3.08
N ASP A 672 -10.88 -31.55 3.89
CA ASP A 672 -11.17 -30.43 4.82
C ASP A 672 -11.66 -29.12 4.14
N LEU A 673 -11.22 -28.81 2.90
CA LEU A 673 -11.69 -27.62 2.18
C LEU A 673 -13.00 -27.85 1.42
N TRP A 674 -13.56 -29.06 1.39
CA TRP A 674 -14.76 -29.31 0.62
C TRP A 674 -15.95 -28.44 1.06
N LEU A 675 -16.79 -28.07 0.08
CA LEU A 675 -18.12 -27.49 0.28
C LEU A 675 -19.08 -28.20 -0.67
N ALA A 676 -20.30 -28.44 -0.19
CA ALA A 676 -21.40 -28.91 -1.05
C ALA A 676 -21.62 -27.90 -2.20
N PRO A 677 -22.03 -28.35 -3.41
CA PRO A 677 -22.25 -27.46 -4.55
C PRO A 677 -23.18 -26.28 -4.25
N GLU A 678 -24.18 -26.50 -3.39
CA GLU A 678 -25.13 -25.49 -2.88
C GLU A 678 -24.54 -24.57 -1.80
N ASP A 679 -23.48 -24.98 -1.09
CA ASP A 679 -22.79 -24.20 -0.05
C ASP A 679 -21.67 -23.31 -0.59
N ARG A 680 -21.18 -23.58 -1.80
CA ARG A 680 -20.27 -22.68 -2.52
C ARG A 680 -20.90 -21.30 -2.73
N VAL A 681 -20.09 -20.25 -2.67
CA VAL A 681 -20.49 -18.85 -2.89
C VAL A 681 -20.19 -18.46 -4.33
N ARG A 682 -21.15 -17.81 -5.00
CA ARG A 682 -21.00 -17.25 -6.35
C ARG A 682 -21.64 -15.87 -6.37
N ILE A 683 -20.91 -14.86 -6.82
CA ILE A 683 -21.34 -13.45 -6.83
C ILE A 683 -21.19 -12.89 -8.23
N TRP A 684 -19.93 -12.70 -8.65
CA TRP A 684 -19.50 -12.20 -9.96
C TRP A 684 -18.99 -13.34 -10.83
#